data_AF-A0A1H7US12-F1
#
_entry.id   AF-A0A1H7US12-F1
#
_cell.length_a   1.000
_cell.length_b   1.000
_cell.length_c   1.000
_cell.angle_alpha   90.00
_cell.angle_beta   90.00
_cell.angle_gamma   90.00
#
_symmetry.space_group_name_H-M   'P 1'
#
loop_
_entity.id
_entity.type
_entity.pdbx_description
1 polymer ?
#
loop_
_entity_poly.entity_id
_entity_poly.type
_entity_poly.pdbx_seq_one_letter_code
_entity_poly.pdbx_strand_id
1 'polypeptide(L)'
;MTYSSIDPREMHRLGAGVQTAGRDLADCAAQLRGLMDMLGVGHPGVAAIDRAGRWLTDQAPDLYRRRDLAYEAEGVRVDVFGHPVAGAVVPPGKVRIHESRLIPAEARAAAALAAPLFQAAANGDAAALKQLAAYRERMSDPGFATALVEELGPQLIVTLPALMAQRVRKALAAGQDSVEAMRRDNGEVLKALSTALATATTPGEQPRVDVRFLDELKRQGRQPVAFLEQEGVPGYWALGQLLASRPATPYSAWFMSTVGLDLIRWDRDYLRAHGVLPLVNDRDFTYVLAAPADTRPFADSAVPGTVDPVAALLHQARASRDGAQALLRHGDNLKYLLHDRRPQWAQGDRGEALGEAMRTAMTGADADSKRLAVLATRFVADDVKPSVSVGADGTIQVKEPSQLDALSGIRPAMGAILAEHTDDIVSAYYKNLKRPEDGQLVSMFDAKNVGEFSPPDIDLVLLDVTADDTGYDALLKGQIAHMRKEVDEAIATHNRTYLENAITWDSITLGHVLEARKLALVARGKEADETDAAFKKLVEEGIGLVPIPFSGQVGKLGVKAAESAYEKFVQGGYAKAGDWLAKQSGHEGDKTTKAFGDASTNEKAVEQLVRQMLESSAVAHEYYRRTNLRGQDFVTGDPPRIKPPHAMNLQEYGAFTNWMKVYSRVPADLGQAKEHVFTGARDLTNNLTAGGESRG
;
A
#
# COMPACT_ATOMS: atom_id res chain seq x y z
N MET A 1 -30.90 6.64 -19.18
CA MET A 1 -29.84 7.63 -18.95
C MET A 1 -30.27 8.92 -19.64
N THR A 2 -30.34 10.02 -18.90
CA THR A 2 -30.73 11.33 -19.43
C THR A 2 -29.50 12.23 -19.56
N TYR A 3 -29.41 12.92 -20.70
CA TYR A 3 -28.33 13.84 -21.03
C TYR A 3 -28.95 15.20 -21.33
N SER A 4 -28.36 16.25 -20.78
CA SER A 4 -28.69 17.63 -21.17
C SER A 4 -27.58 18.20 -22.04
N SER A 5 -27.96 19.02 -23.03
CA SER A 5 -27.03 19.65 -23.98
C SER A 5 -26.92 21.15 -23.68
N ILE A 6 -25.74 21.66 -23.38
CA ILE A 6 -25.56 23.02 -22.82
C ILE A 6 -24.36 23.74 -23.46
N ASP A 7 -24.50 25.03 -23.80
CA ASP A 7 -23.36 25.89 -24.15
C ASP A 7 -22.75 26.50 -22.86
N PRO A 8 -21.49 26.20 -22.52
CA PRO A 8 -20.87 26.68 -21.28
C PRO A 8 -20.68 28.21 -21.23
N ARG A 9 -20.56 28.88 -22.38
CA ARG A 9 -20.41 30.35 -22.44
C ARG A 9 -21.71 31.05 -22.06
N GLU A 10 -22.83 30.52 -22.54
CA GLU A 10 -24.16 31.03 -22.20
C GLU A 10 -24.48 30.78 -20.72
N MET A 11 -24.12 29.61 -20.19
CA MET A 11 -24.33 29.33 -18.76
C MET A 11 -23.51 30.19 -17.82
N HIS A 12 -22.29 30.57 -18.20
CA HIS A 12 -21.51 31.51 -17.40
C HIS A 12 -22.23 32.85 -17.25
N ARG A 13 -22.76 33.39 -18.36
CA ARG A 13 -23.53 34.66 -18.35
C ARG A 13 -24.84 34.52 -17.58
N LEU A 14 -25.56 33.40 -17.78
CA LEU A 14 -26.81 33.13 -17.08
C LEU A 14 -26.60 32.97 -15.58
N GLY A 15 -25.57 32.24 -15.16
CA GLY A 15 -25.21 32.07 -13.75
C GLY A 15 -24.92 33.40 -13.06
N ALA A 16 -24.12 34.27 -13.69
CA ALA A 16 -23.84 35.61 -13.18
C ALA A 16 -25.11 36.47 -13.07
N GLY A 17 -25.98 36.44 -14.09
CA GLY A 17 -27.26 37.15 -14.09
C GLY A 17 -28.21 36.66 -13.00
N VAL A 18 -28.37 35.34 -12.85
CA VAL A 18 -29.24 34.71 -11.84
C VAL A 18 -28.75 35.01 -10.43
N GLN A 19 -27.44 34.93 -10.18
CA GLN A 19 -26.85 35.24 -8.88
C GLN A 19 -26.98 36.73 -8.50
N THR A 20 -26.91 37.63 -9.49
CA THR A 20 -27.07 39.07 -9.26
C THR A 20 -28.54 39.39 -8.97
N ALA A 21 -29.46 38.89 -9.79
CA ALA A 21 -30.90 39.05 -9.58
C ALA A 21 -31.38 38.47 -8.23
N GLY A 22 -30.83 37.32 -7.82
CA GLY A 22 -31.13 36.71 -6.52
C GLY A 22 -30.73 37.61 -5.35
N ARG A 23 -29.50 38.18 -5.40
CA ARG A 23 -29.01 39.13 -4.39
C ARG A 23 -29.86 40.41 -4.35
N ASP A 24 -30.13 41.01 -5.50
CA ASP A 24 -30.93 42.24 -5.59
C ASP A 24 -32.34 42.06 -5.00
N LEU A 25 -32.96 40.88 -5.20
CA LEU A 25 -34.26 40.55 -4.62
C LEU A 25 -34.20 40.32 -3.11
N ALA A 26 -33.14 39.66 -2.62
CA ALA A 26 -32.93 39.47 -1.18
C ALA A 26 -32.71 40.82 -0.46
N ASP A 27 -31.91 41.70 -1.05
CA ASP A 27 -31.65 43.05 -0.54
C ASP A 27 -32.92 43.90 -0.56
N CYS A 28 -33.71 43.83 -1.64
CA CYS A 28 -35.02 44.47 -1.74
C CYS A 28 -35.98 43.98 -0.65
N ALA A 29 -36.03 42.67 -0.39
CA ALA A 29 -36.86 42.12 0.68
C ALA A 29 -36.41 42.55 2.08
N ALA A 30 -35.09 42.65 2.32
CA ALA A 30 -34.55 43.14 3.58
C ALA A 30 -34.90 44.63 3.81
N GLN A 31 -34.78 45.47 2.78
CA GLN A 31 -35.15 46.89 2.85
C GLN A 31 -36.65 47.07 3.09
N LEU A 32 -37.50 46.33 2.35
CA LEU A 32 -38.95 46.35 2.55
C LEU A 32 -39.33 45.88 3.95
N ARG A 33 -38.67 44.84 4.47
CA ARG A 33 -38.88 44.37 5.85
C ARG A 33 -38.56 45.47 6.86
N GLY A 34 -37.41 46.13 6.72
CA GLY A 34 -37.04 47.24 7.60
C GLY A 34 -38.04 48.41 7.55
N LEU A 35 -38.54 48.76 6.37
CA LEU A 35 -39.58 49.79 6.20
C LEU A 35 -40.91 49.39 6.84
N MET A 36 -41.29 48.12 6.69
CA MET A 36 -42.52 47.55 7.24
C MET A 36 -42.47 47.43 8.78
N ASP A 37 -41.33 47.02 9.33
CA ASP A 37 -41.08 46.97 10.77
C ASP A 37 -41.13 48.38 11.40
N MET A 38 -40.59 49.39 10.71
CA MET A 38 -40.71 50.80 11.15
C MET A 38 -42.15 51.32 11.13
N LEU A 39 -43.00 50.80 10.25
CA LEU A 39 -44.41 51.17 10.14
C LEU A 39 -45.34 50.29 10.99
N GLY A 40 -44.80 49.29 11.72
CA GLY A 40 -45.56 48.38 12.57
C GLY A 40 -46.53 47.46 11.82
N VAL A 41 -46.29 47.22 10.53
CA VAL A 41 -47.15 46.39 9.65
C VAL A 41 -46.33 45.30 8.99
N GLY A 42 -46.89 44.09 8.84
CA GLY A 42 -46.26 43.00 8.09
C GLY A 42 -46.97 42.75 6.75
N HIS A 43 -46.23 42.30 5.73
CA HIS A 43 -46.82 41.92 4.44
C HIS A 43 -46.26 40.59 3.90
N PRO A 44 -47.12 39.61 3.55
CA PRO A 44 -46.69 38.29 3.08
C PRO A 44 -45.88 38.34 1.77
N GLY A 45 -46.03 39.40 0.97
CA GLY A 45 -45.25 39.65 -0.24
C GLY A 45 -43.75 39.84 0.01
N VAL A 46 -43.34 40.42 1.15
CA VAL A 46 -41.91 40.60 1.48
C VAL A 46 -41.23 39.24 1.70
N ALA A 47 -41.92 38.33 2.38
CA ALA A 47 -41.45 36.96 2.55
C ALA A 47 -41.43 36.17 1.23
N ALA A 48 -42.33 36.48 0.29
CA ALA A 48 -42.33 35.86 -1.04
C ALA A 48 -41.16 36.34 -1.91
N ILE A 49 -40.83 37.64 -1.88
CA ILE A 49 -39.67 38.21 -2.59
C ILE A 49 -38.37 37.63 -2.03
N ASP A 50 -38.26 37.54 -0.70
CA ASP A 50 -37.11 36.91 -0.03
C ASP A 50 -36.96 35.43 -0.44
N ARG A 51 -38.05 34.66 -0.44
CA ARG A 51 -38.04 33.27 -0.93
C ARG A 51 -37.61 33.16 -2.40
N ALA A 52 -38.05 34.08 -3.27
CA ALA A 52 -37.67 34.08 -4.68
C ALA A 52 -36.19 34.46 -4.88
N GLY A 53 -35.70 35.45 -4.14
CA GLY A 53 -34.28 35.85 -4.12
C GLY A 53 -33.38 34.71 -3.64
N ARG A 54 -33.76 34.03 -2.56
CA ARG A 54 -33.09 32.82 -2.07
C ARG A 54 -33.14 31.70 -3.11
N TRP A 55 -34.30 31.39 -3.67
CA TRP A 55 -34.44 30.35 -4.68
C TRP A 55 -33.52 30.58 -5.89
N LEU A 56 -33.45 31.80 -6.42
CA LEU A 56 -32.55 32.16 -7.52
C LEU A 56 -31.08 32.03 -7.11
N THR A 57 -30.73 32.47 -5.90
CA THR A 57 -29.38 32.32 -5.35
C THR A 57 -29.00 30.84 -5.21
N ASP A 58 -29.95 29.99 -4.81
CA ASP A 58 -29.78 28.53 -4.69
C ASP A 58 -29.64 27.83 -6.06
N GLN A 59 -30.11 28.45 -7.15
CA GLN A 59 -29.95 27.91 -8.51
C GLN A 59 -28.57 28.24 -9.14
N ALA A 60 -27.93 29.33 -8.73
CA ALA A 60 -26.67 29.78 -9.35
C ALA A 60 -25.53 28.73 -9.27
N PRO A 61 -25.32 28.03 -8.13
CA PRO A 61 -24.34 26.94 -8.06
C PRO A 61 -24.61 25.80 -9.04
N ASP A 62 -25.88 25.48 -9.34
CA ASP A 62 -26.22 24.44 -10.32
C ASP A 62 -25.82 24.86 -11.74
N LEU A 63 -26.02 26.13 -12.09
CA LEU A 63 -25.64 26.68 -13.38
C LEU A 63 -24.12 26.69 -13.56
N TYR A 64 -23.37 27.09 -12.54
CA TYR A 64 -21.91 27.03 -12.58
C TYR A 64 -21.40 25.58 -12.63
N ARG A 65 -22.02 24.66 -11.90
CA ARG A 65 -21.66 23.23 -11.95
C ARG A 65 -21.92 22.62 -13.32
N ARG A 66 -23.03 22.96 -13.99
CA ARG A 66 -23.31 22.53 -15.37
C ARG A 66 -22.27 23.07 -16.36
N ARG A 67 -21.87 24.33 -16.20
CA ARG A 67 -20.78 24.95 -16.97
C ARG A 67 -19.47 24.19 -16.76
N ASP A 68 -19.10 23.93 -15.50
CA ASP A 68 -17.83 23.29 -15.16
C ASP A 68 -17.79 21.83 -15.64
N LEU A 69 -18.91 21.11 -15.56
CA LEU A 69 -19.07 19.78 -16.17
C LEU A 69 -18.93 19.79 -17.70
N ALA A 70 -19.44 20.83 -18.35
CA ALA A 70 -19.29 20.99 -19.80
C ALA A 70 -17.83 21.28 -20.19
N TYR A 71 -17.12 22.10 -19.42
CA TYR A 71 -15.68 22.32 -19.63
C TYR A 71 -14.86 21.06 -19.37
N GLU A 72 -15.18 20.30 -18.33
CA GLU A 72 -14.54 19.02 -18.04
C GLU A 72 -14.70 18.02 -19.20
N ALA A 73 -15.92 17.87 -19.73
CA ALA A 73 -16.22 16.96 -20.84
C ALA A 73 -15.47 17.30 -22.13
N GLU A 74 -15.17 18.58 -22.35
CA GLU A 74 -14.41 19.07 -23.51
C GLU A 74 -12.90 19.22 -23.24
N GLY A 75 -12.43 18.83 -22.05
CA GLY A 75 -11.02 18.96 -21.66
C GLY A 75 -10.51 20.41 -21.55
N VAL A 76 -11.42 21.38 -21.35
CA VAL A 76 -11.11 22.81 -21.26
C VAL A 76 -10.63 23.14 -19.85
N ARG A 77 -9.42 23.69 -19.74
CA ARG A 77 -8.90 24.21 -18.46
C ARG A 77 -9.50 25.57 -18.13
N VAL A 78 -9.88 25.75 -16.86
CA VAL A 78 -10.44 26.98 -16.33
C VAL A 78 -9.65 27.49 -15.13
N ASP A 79 -9.71 28.80 -14.88
CA ASP A 79 -9.14 29.46 -13.71
C ASP A 79 -10.04 29.32 -12.47
N VAL A 80 -9.60 29.91 -11.35
CA VAL A 80 -10.32 29.88 -10.07
C VAL A 80 -11.72 30.52 -10.12
N PHE A 81 -11.98 31.39 -11.10
CA PHE A 81 -13.28 32.05 -11.30
C PHE A 81 -14.15 31.32 -12.34
N GLY A 82 -13.66 30.23 -12.92
CA GLY A 82 -14.36 29.45 -13.94
C GLY A 82 -14.34 30.10 -15.31
N HIS A 83 -13.34 30.93 -15.58
CA HIS A 83 -13.04 31.42 -16.92
C HIS A 83 -12.04 30.48 -17.60
N PRO A 84 -12.19 30.21 -18.90
CA PRO A 84 -11.17 29.49 -19.66
C PRO A 84 -9.80 30.17 -19.50
N VAL A 85 -8.77 29.40 -19.14
CA VAL A 85 -7.40 29.95 -19.02
C VAL A 85 -6.94 30.51 -20.37
N ALA A 86 -6.06 31.51 -20.35
CA ALA A 86 -5.53 32.10 -21.57
C ALA A 86 -4.93 31.02 -22.49
N GLY A 87 -5.43 30.94 -23.73
CA GLY A 87 -5.04 29.93 -24.73
C GLY A 87 -5.88 28.65 -24.75
N ALA A 88 -6.84 28.46 -23.83
CA ALA A 88 -7.75 27.32 -23.88
C ALA A 88 -8.75 27.46 -25.05
N VAL A 89 -8.83 26.42 -25.90
CA VAL A 89 -9.83 26.35 -26.97
C VAL A 89 -11.13 25.84 -26.38
N VAL A 90 -12.15 26.70 -26.33
CA VAL A 90 -13.52 26.31 -25.94
C VAL A 90 -14.31 26.05 -27.21
N PRO A 91 -14.64 24.79 -27.55
CA PRO A 91 -15.41 24.47 -28.75
C PRO A 91 -16.76 25.18 -28.74
N PRO A 92 -17.22 25.76 -29.86
CA PRO A 92 -18.58 26.30 -29.95
C PRO A 92 -19.61 25.16 -30.00
N GLY A 93 -20.72 25.30 -29.26
CA GLY A 93 -21.83 24.35 -29.32
C GLY A 93 -22.25 23.78 -27.97
N LYS A 94 -23.21 22.86 -28.01
CA LYS A 94 -23.81 22.24 -26.83
C LYS A 94 -23.06 20.97 -26.44
N VAL A 95 -22.53 20.94 -25.22
CA VAL A 95 -21.86 19.79 -24.62
C VAL A 95 -22.88 18.89 -23.94
N ARG A 96 -22.77 17.56 -24.11
CA ARG A 96 -23.60 16.60 -23.39
C ARG A 96 -23.04 16.39 -21.99
N ILE A 97 -23.84 16.68 -20.97
CA ILE A 97 -23.50 16.36 -19.58
C ILE A 97 -24.38 15.21 -19.06
N HIS A 98 -23.77 14.33 -18.28
CA HIS A 98 -24.49 13.28 -17.56
C HIS A 98 -25.26 13.90 -16.40
N GLU A 99 -26.58 13.80 -16.40
CA GLU A 99 -27.41 14.40 -15.35
C GLU A 99 -27.18 13.78 -13.96
N SER A 100 -26.66 12.56 -13.90
CA SER A 100 -26.24 11.90 -12.66
C SER A 100 -25.11 12.65 -11.94
N ARG A 101 -24.39 13.56 -12.60
CA ARG A 101 -23.35 14.40 -11.97
C ARG A 101 -23.90 15.65 -11.29
N LEU A 102 -25.19 15.93 -11.46
CA LEU A 102 -25.89 17.03 -10.79
C LEU A 102 -26.21 16.63 -9.36
N ILE A 103 -26.13 17.60 -8.45
CA ILE A 103 -26.43 17.37 -7.05
C ILE A 103 -27.92 17.64 -6.81
N PRO A 104 -28.68 16.70 -6.22
CA PRO A 104 -30.07 16.93 -5.86
C PRO A 104 -30.25 18.14 -4.93
N ALA A 105 -31.31 18.92 -5.11
CA ALA A 105 -31.58 20.10 -4.27
C ALA A 105 -31.71 19.75 -2.78
N GLU A 106 -32.31 18.60 -2.45
CA GLU A 106 -32.42 18.10 -1.08
C GLU A 106 -31.04 17.77 -0.46
N ALA A 107 -30.11 17.28 -1.28
CA ALA A 107 -28.73 17.02 -0.84
C ALA A 107 -28.00 18.35 -0.55
N ARG A 108 -28.17 19.37 -1.41
CA ARG A 108 -27.62 20.71 -1.18
C ARG A 108 -28.18 21.36 0.07
N ALA A 109 -29.50 21.34 0.25
CA ALA A 109 -30.15 21.92 1.42
C ALA A 109 -29.68 21.24 2.72
N ALA A 110 -29.56 19.92 2.71
CA ALA A 110 -29.04 19.18 3.86
C ALA A 110 -27.56 19.47 4.13
N ALA A 111 -26.74 19.60 3.09
CA ALA A 111 -25.33 19.95 3.22
C ALA A 111 -25.14 21.37 3.79
N ALA A 112 -25.94 22.34 3.35
CA ALA A 112 -25.94 23.71 3.88
C ALA A 112 -26.29 23.78 5.37
N LEU A 113 -27.14 22.85 5.86
CA LEU A 113 -27.41 22.71 7.29
C LEU A 113 -26.27 22.03 8.05
N ALA A 114 -25.57 21.07 7.43
CA ALA A 114 -24.51 20.31 8.06
C ALA A 114 -23.17 21.07 8.12
N ALA A 115 -22.82 21.86 7.10
CA ALA A 115 -21.57 22.60 7.02
C ALA A 115 -21.26 23.48 8.25
N PRO A 116 -22.16 24.35 8.74
CA PRO A 116 -21.89 25.16 9.93
C PRO A 116 -21.73 24.31 11.20
N LEU A 117 -22.31 23.11 11.25
CA LEU A 117 -22.15 22.21 12.40
C LEU A 117 -20.73 21.65 12.50
N PHE A 118 -20.02 21.44 11.38
CA PHE A 118 -18.61 21.04 11.41
C PHE A 118 -17.73 22.09 12.06
N GLN A 119 -17.94 23.36 11.69
CA GLN A 119 -17.21 24.47 12.29
C GLN A 119 -17.55 24.66 13.77
N ALA A 120 -18.83 24.58 14.13
CA ALA A 120 -19.26 24.67 15.53
C ALA A 120 -18.70 23.50 16.37
N ALA A 121 -18.74 22.27 15.85
CA ALA A 121 -18.17 21.10 16.52
C ALA A 121 -16.64 21.20 16.66
N ALA A 122 -15.93 21.71 15.66
CA ALA A 122 -14.49 21.97 15.75
C ALA A 122 -14.13 22.99 16.84
N ASN A 123 -15.00 23.98 17.05
CA ASN A 123 -14.90 24.96 18.14
C ASN A 123 -15.35 24.39 19.51
N GLY A 124 -15.87 23.16 19.55
CA GLY A 124 -16.22 22.45 20.78
C GLY A 124 -17.68 22.53 21.20
N ASP A 125 -18.59 22.89 20.30
CA ASP A 125 -20.03 22.82 20.55
C ASP A 125 -20.52 21.36 20.58
N ALA A 126 -20.85 20.88 21.79
CA ALA A 126 -21.36 19.53 22.01
C ALA A 126 -22.75 19.29 21.37
N ALA A 127 -23.58 20.34 21.25
CA ALA A 127 -24.87 20.23 20.59
C ALA A 127 -24.69 20.07 19.07
N ALA A 128 -23.76 20.83 18.47
CA ALA A 128 -23.41 20.67 17.06
C ALA A 128 -22.86 19.26 16.76
N LEU A 129 -21.98 18.74 17.63
CA LEU A 129 -21.48 17.36 17.52
C LEU A 129 -22.61 16.32 17.54
N LYS A 130 -23.58 16.47 18.46
CA LYS A 130 -24.75 15.58 18.53
C LYS A 130 -25.62 15.67 17.28
N GLN A 131 -25.78 16.87 16.72
CA GLN A 131 -26.54 17.06 15.47
C GLN A 131 -25.82 16.48 14.25
N LEU A 132 -24.48 16.57 14.18
CA LEU A 132 -23.67 15.94 13.13
C LEU A 132 -23.86 14.42 13.06
N ALA A 133 -24.17 13.76 14.19
CA ALA A 133 -24.41 12.33 14.22
C ALA A 133 -25.53 11.89 13.26
N ALA A 134 -26.54 12.74 13.03
CA ALA A 134 -27.66 12.47 12.11
C ALA A 134 -27.23 12.43 10.63
N TYR A 135 -26.07 12.99 10.29
CA TYR A 135 -25.55 13.07 8.91
C TYR A 135 -24.49 12.02 8.60
N ARG A 136 -24.05 11.20 9.57
CA ARG A 136 -22.92 10.27 9.41
C ARG A 136 -23.07 9.34 8.21
N GLU A 137 -24.21 8.67 8.07
CA GLU A 137 -24.47 7.75 6.96
C GLU A 137 -24.52 8.46 5.60
N ARG A 138 -24.80 9.76 5.58
CA ARG A 138 -24.87 10.57 4.35
C ARG A 138 -23.48 10.98 3.85
N MET A 139 -22.43 10.88 4.66
CA MET A 139 -21.06 11.24 4.25
C MET A 139 -20.54 10.36 3.11
N SER A 140 -21.12 9.18 2.90
CA SER A 140 -20.81 8.27 1.79
C SER A 140 -21.77 8.40 0.60
N ASP A 141 -22.81 9.24 0.69
CA ASP A 141 -23.68 9.57 -0.44
C ASP A 141 -22.98 10.60 -1.36
N PRO A 142 -22.69 10.30 -2.63
CA PRO A 142 -21.92 11.19 -3.50
C PRO A 142 -22.54 12.59 -3.67
N GLY A 143 -23.87 12.68 -3.71
CA GLY A 143 -24.58 13.96 -3.83
C GLY A 143 -24.40 14.84 -2.58
N PHE A 144 -24.70 14.29 -1.41
CA PHE A 144 -24.54 14.99 -0.14
C PHE A 144 -23.08 15.31 0.17
N ALA A 145 -22.17 14.33 0.01
CA ALA A 145 -20.74 14.50 0.26
C ALA A 145 -20.14 15.61 -0.60
N THR A 146 -20.49 15.63 -1.90
CA THR A 146 -20.01 16.68 -2.81
C THR A 146 -20.56 18.05 -2.42
N ALA A 147 -21.85 18.18 -2.15
CA ALA A 147 -22.41 19.47 -1.71
C ALA A 147 -21.81 19.94 -0.40
N LEU A 148 -21.60 19.04 0.57
CA LEU A 148 -21.00 19.39 1.86
C LEU A 148 -19.56 19.89 1.69
N VAL A 149 -18.77 19.19 0.88
CA VAL A 149 -17.37 19.55 0.61
C VAL A 149 -17.28 20.87 -0.17
N GLU A 150 -18.18 21.10 -1.13
CA GLU A 150 -18.30 22.39 -1.84
C GLU A 150 -18.69 23.54 -0.89
N GLU A 151 -19.65 23.31 0.01
CA GLU A 151 -20.13 24.30 0.98
C GLU A 151 -19.05 24.67 2.01
N LEU A 152 -18.31 23.68 2.52
CA LEU A 152 -17.18 23.94 3.41
C LEU A 152 -16.04 24.67 2.67
N GLY A 153 -15.80 24.29 1.42
CA GLY A 153 -14.71 24.80 0.61
C GLY A 153 -13.33 24.27 1.03
N PRO A 154 -12.31 24.38 0.16
CA PRO A 154 -10.99 23.81 0.42
C PRO A 154 -10.26 24.43 1.62
N GLN A 155 -10.48 25.73 1.86
CA GLN A 155 -9.86 26.44 2.98
C GLN A 155 -10.33 25.87 4.33
N LEU A 156 -11.65 25.70 4.52
CA LEU A 156 -12.18 25.22 5.79
C LEU A 156 -11.80 23.76 6.05
N ILE A 157 -11.73 22.93 5.00
CA ILE A 157 -11.26 21.54 5.11
C ILE A 157 -9.85 21.47 5.69
N VAL A 158 -8.98 22.40 5.30
CA VAL A 158 -7.60 22.47 5.79
C VAL A 158 -7.52 23.11 7.18
N THR A 159 -8.40 24.07 7.53
CA THR A 159 -8.32 24.77 8.82
C THR A 159 -9.02 24.05 9.97
N LEU A 160 -10.08 23.27 9.73
CA LEU A 160 -10.82 22.57 10.80
C LEU A 160 -9.94 21.66 11.68
N PRO A 161 -9.03 20.82 11.13
CA PRO A 161 -8.14 20.02 11.97
C PRO A 161 -7.22 20.87 12.85
N ALA A 162 -6.75 22.01 12.33
CA ALA A 162 -5.91 22.94 13.09
C ALA A 162 -6.67 23.61 14.25
N LEU A 163 -7.93 24.00 14.04
CA LEU A 163 -8.79 24.54 15.10
C LEU A 163 -9.01 23.51 16.23
N MET A 164 -9.28 22.25 15.88
CA MET A 164 -9.42 21.16 16.85
C MET A 164 -8.14 20.91 17.63
N ALA A 165 -6.99 20.90 16.93
CA ALA A 165 -5.67 20.76 17.53
C ALA A 165 -5.37 21.91 18.52
N GLN A 166 -5.73 23.14 18.17
CA GLN A 166 -5.58 24.29 19.05
C GLN A 166 -6.40 24.14 20.35
N ARG A 167 -7.62 23.61 20.24
CA ARG A 167 -8.48 23.34 21.40
C ARG A 167 -7.87 22.29 22.32
N VAL A 168 -7.38 21.18 21.75
CA VAL A 168 -6.66 20.13 22.49
C VAL A 168 -5.41 20.70 23.17
N ARG A 169 -4.64 21.52 22.46
CA ARG A 169 -3.45 22.18 22.99
C ARG A 169 -3.75 23.05 24.21
N LYS A 170 -4.79 23.88 24.13
CA LYS A 170 -5.25 24.72 25.26
C LYS A 170 -5.68 23.87 26.45
N ALA A 171 -6.40 22.77 26.21
CA ALA A 171 -6.84 21.85 27.26
C ALA A 171 -5.66 21.13 27.95
N LEU A 172 -4.66 20.68 27.17
CA LEU A 172 -3.42 20.10 27.69
C LEU A 172 -2.64 21.10 28.55
N ALA A 173 -2.46 22.33 28.08
CA ALA A 173 -1.76 23.38 28.82
C ALA A 173 -2.48 23.76 30.13
N ALA A 174 -3.81 23.63 30.17
CA ALA A 174 -4.62 23.84 31.37
C ALA A 174 -4.72 22.60 32.27
N GLY A 175 -4.13 21.46 31.90
CA GLY A 175 -4.20 20.22 32.68
C GLY A 175 -5.62 19.65 32.80
N GLN A 176 -6.43 19.77 31.76
CA GLN A 176 -7.83 19.30 31.80
C GLN A 176 -7.93 17.77 31.62
N ASP A 177 -8.67 17.10 32.49
CA ASP A 177 -8.96 15.66 32.39
C ASP A 177 -9.82 15.30 31.16
N SER A 178 -10.47 16.27 30.53
CA SER A 178 -11.36 16.07 29.37
C SER A 178 -10.64 15.91 28.03
N VAL A 179 -9.31 15.95 27.98
CA VAL A 179 -8.54 15.90 26.72
C VAL A 179 -8.81 14.63 25.92
N GLU A 180 -8.92 13.47 26.58
CA GLU A 180 -9.16 12.20 25.89
C GLU A 180 -10.56 12.15 25.26
N ALA A 181 -11.59 12.61 25.98
CA ALA A 181 -12.95 12.72 25.45
C ALA A 181 -13.00 13.70 24.26
N MET A 182 -12.31 14.84 24.38
CA MET A 182 -12.20 15.83 23.31
C MET A 182 -11.58 15.25 22.04
N ARG A 183 -10.52 14.45 22.17
CA ARG A 183 -9.87 13.77 21.04
C ARG A 183 -10.77 12.74 20.38
N ARG A 184 -11.55 12.00 21.17
CA ARG A 184 -12.53 11.05 20.64
C ARG A 184 -13.57 11.78 19.80
N ASP A 185 -14.11 12.88 20.32
CA ASP A 185 -15.10 13.70 19.62
C ASP A 185 -14.53 14.31 18.33
N ASN A 186 -13.33 14.90 18.39
CA ASN A 186 -12.63 15.41 17.21
C ASN A 186 -12.38 14.31 16.18
N GLY A 187 -11.99 13.11 16.61
CA GLY A 187 -11.77 11.96 15.75
C GLY A 187 -13.02 11.58 14.95
N GLU A 188 -14.20 11.60 15.57
CA GLU A 188 -15.47 11.32 14.90
C GLU A 188 -15.81 12.39 13.84
N VAL A 189 -15.55 13.68 14.14
CA VAL A 189 -15.78 14.77 13.18
C VAL A 189 -14.81 14.67 12.01
N LEU A 190 -13.52 14.45 12.27
CA LEU A 190 -12.50 14.29 11.23
C LEU A 190 -12.79 13.09 10.35
N LYS A 191 -13.21 11.95 10.92
CA LYS A 191 -13.59 10.76 10.16
C LYS A 191 -14.78 10.99 9.24
N ALA A 192 -15.80 11.70 9.72
CA ALA A 192 -16.96 12.08 8.91
C ALA A 192 -16.54 13.00 7.75
N LEU A 193 -15.72 14.01 8.02
CA LEU A 193 -15.21 14.95 7.01
C LEU A 193 -14.30 14.25 5.99
N SER A 194 -13.42 13.35 6.44
CA SER A 194 -12.54 12.57 5.57
C SER A 194 -13.33 11.64 4.66
N THR A 195 -14.40 11.02 5.18
CA THR A 195 -15.31 10.16 4.41
C THR A 195 -16.05 10.98 3.33
N ALA A 196 -16.54 12.16 3.68
CA ALA A 196 -17.16 13.07 2.70
C ALA A 196 -16.15 13.51 1.63
N LEU A 197 -14.94 13.89 2.01
CA LEU A 197 -13.89 14.30 1.05
C LEU A 197 -13.47 13.15 0.13
N ALA A 198 -13.25 11.94 0.66
CA ALA A 198 -12.92 10.76 -0.14
C ALA A 198 -14.04 10.42 -1.15
N THR A 199 -15.29 10.44 -0.69
CA THR A 199 -16.47 10.19 -1.54
C THR A 199 -16.61 11.27 -2.62
N ALA A 200 -16.53 12.56 -2.24
CA ALA A 200 -16.66 13.69 -3.15
C ALA A 200 -15.53 13.78 -4.18
N THR A 201 -14.38 13.13 -3.94
CA THR A 201 -13.24 13.08 -4.86
C THR A 201 -13.14 11.74 -5.60
N THR A 202 -14.17 10.90 -5.54
CA THR A 202 -14.21 9.65 -6.29
C THR A 202 -14.57 9.92 -7.75
N PRO A 203 -13.75 9.47 -8.74
CA PRO A 203 -14.06 9.65 -10.15
C PRO A 203 -15.25 8.77 -10.56
N GLY A 204 -16.04 9.23 -11.54
CA GLY A 204 -17.16 8.46 -12.08
C GLY A 204 -18.28 9.32 -12.68
N GLU A 205 -19.45 8.71 -12.84
CA GLU A 205 -20.67 9.38 -13.32
C GLU A 205 -21.51 10.01 -12.19
N GLN A 206 -21.11 9.82 -10.93
CA GLN A 206 -21.75 10.40 -9.76
C GLN A 206 -21.32 11.85 -9.53
N PRO A 207 -22.06 12.63 -8.71
CA PRO A 207 -21.61 13.96 -8.32
C PRO A 207 -20.27 13.86 -7.56
N ARG A 208 -19.33 14.70 -7.98
CA ARG A 208 -17.98 14.85 -7.41
C ARG A 208 -17.51 16.29 -7.50
N VAL A 209 -16.50 16.67 -6.72
CA VAL A 209 -15.85 17.98 -6.86
C VAL A 209 -15.13 18.09 -8.20
N ASP A 210 -14.98 19.32 -8.68
CA ASP A 210 -14.29 19.62 -9.93
C ASP A 210 -12.75 19.70 -9.73
N VAL A 211 -12.03 19.86 -10.85
CA VAL A 211 -10.56 20.02 -10.84
C VAL A 211 -10.14 21.30 -10.09
N ARG A 212 -10.93 22.37 -10.19
CA ARG A 212 -10.67 23.65 -9.53
C ARG A 212 -10.65 23.50 -8.01
N PHE A 213 -11.59 22.73 -7.45
CA PHE A 213 -11.64 22.45 -6.03
C PHE A 213 -10.34 21.78 -5.57
N LEU A 214 -9.84 20.79 -6.32
CA LEU A 214 -8.57 20.13 -5.99
C LEU A 214 -7.36 21.04 -6.17
N ASP A 215 -7.36 21.90 -7.19
CA ASP A 215 -6.30 22.90 -7.38
C ASP A 215 -6.24 23.90 -6.23
N GLU A 216 -7.40 24.35 -5.77
CA GLU A 216 -7.52 25.21 -4.61
C GLU A 216 -7.15 24.48 -3.31
N LEU A 217 -7.53 23.20 -3.16
CA LEU A 217 -7.12 22.38 -2.02
C LEU A 217 -5.59 22.22 -1.95
N LYS A 218 -4.92 22.03 -3.09
CA LYS A 218 -3.44 22.03 -3.16
C LYS A 218 -2.87 23.39 -2.74
N ARG A 219 -3.45 24.48 -3.25
CA ARG A 219 -3.02 25.84 -2.89
C ARG A 219 -3.11 26.04 -1.39
N GLN A 220 -4.25 25.71 -0.78
CA GLN A 220 -4.47 25.82 0.66
C GLN A 220 -3.56 24.88 1.47
N GLY A 221 -3.31 23.66 0.99
CA GLY A 221 -2.36 22.74 1.61
C GLY A 221 -0.93 23.30 1.69
N ARG A 222 -0.50 24.07 0.69
CA ARG A 222 0.83 24.71 0.70
C ARG A 222 0.92 25.96 1.58
N GLN A 223 -0.22 26.59 1.91
CA GLN A 223 -0.24 27.81 2.72
C GLN A 223 -0.19 27.49 4.22
N PRO A 224 0.44 28.35 5.04
CA PRO A 224 0.34 28.22 6.48
C PRO A 224 -1.09 28.49 6.94
N VAL A 225 -1.61 27.63 7.82
CA VAL A 225 -2.84 27.83 8.55
C VAL A 225 -2.51 28.59 9.82
N ALA A 226 -3.17 29.73 10.02
CA ALA A 226 -3.00 30.51 11.24
C ALA A 226 -3.25 29.63 12.47
N PHE A 227 -2.25 29.55 13.35
CA PHE A 227 -2.29 28.74 14.56
C PHE A 227 -1.66 29.53 15.70
N LEU A 228 -2.48 29.95 16.67
CA LEU A 228 -2.06 30.89 17.73
C LEU A 228 -1.48 32.20 17.16
N GLU A 229 -0.99 33.12 17.99
CA GLU A 229 -0.38 34.39 17.55
C GLU A 229 1.04 34.20 16.95
N GLN A 230 1.36 33.01 16.43
CA GLN A 230 2.67 32.62 15.89
C GLN A 230 2.63 32.33 14.37
N GLU A 231 3.80 32.11 13.77
CA GLU A 231 3.90 31.61 12.39
C GLU A 231 3.11 30.30 12.24
N GLY A 232 2.18 30.29 11.27
CA GLY A 232 1.22 29.21 11.10
C GLY A 232 1.85 27.87 10.70
N VAL A 233 1.11 26.78 10.90
CA VAL A 233 1.53 25.42 10.53
C VAL A 233 1.16 25.19 9.06
N PRO A 234 2.01 24.56 8.22
CA PRO A 234 1.66 24.31 6.83
C PRO A 234 0.33 23.53 6.70
N GLY A 235 -0.52 23.94 5.75
CA GLY A 235 -1.85 23.35 5.57
C GLY A 235 -1.82 21.85 5.31
N TYR A 236 -0.78 21.32 4.68
CA TYR A 236 -0.62 19.89 4.44
C TYR A 236 -0.43 19.09 5.74
N TRP A 237 0.11 19.70 6.79
CA TRP A 237 0.16 19.06 8.11
C TRP A 237 -1.22 18.98 8.76
N ALA A 238 -2.04 20.03 8.60
CA ALA A 238 -3.43 19.99 9.06
C ALA A 238 -4.26 18.98 8.23
N LEU A 239 -4.07 18.94 6.91
CA LEU A 239 -4.68 17.93 6.04
C LEU A 239 -4.21 16.51 6.41
N GLY A 240 -2.96 16.34 6.84
CA GLY A 240 -2.43 15.08 7.36
C GLY A 240 -3.24 14.54 8.54
N GLN A 241 -3.70 15.41 9.45
CA GLN A 241 -4.58 15.02 10.56
C GLN A 241 -5.95 14.52 10.05
N LEU A 242 -6.48 15.13 9.00
CA LEU A 242 -7.71 14.66 8.37
C LEU A 242 -7.50 13.28 7.72
N LEU A 243 -6.41 13.10 6.97
CA LEU A 243 -6.07 11.82 6.34
C LEU A 243 -5.83 10.71 7.36
N ALA A 244 -5.32 11.03 8.55
CA ALA A 244 -5.09 10.07 9.62
C ALA A 244 -6.40 9.51 10.23
N SER A 245 -7.54 10.15 10.01
CA SER A 245 -8.83 9.80 10.64
C SER A 245 -9.49 8.52 10.11
N ARG A 246 -8.91 7.87 9.08
CA ARG A 246 -9.34 6.60 8.48
C ARG A 246 -10.82 6.63 8.02
N PRO A 247 -11.10 7.22 6.85
CA PRO A 247 -12.46 7.29 6.32
C PRO A 247 -13.06 5.91 6.05
N ALA A 248 -14.39 5.84 6.00
CA ALA A 248 -15.08 4.61 5.60
C ALA A 248 -14.91 4.32 4.09
N THR A 249 -14.86 5.36 3.27
CA THR A 249 -14.60 5.29 1.83
C THR A 249 -13.11 5.58 1.57
N PRO A 250 -12.39 4.75 0.81
CA PRO A 250 -10.99 5.03 0.46
C PRO A 250 -10.89 6.23 -0.49
N TYR A 251 -9.79 6.98 -0.40
CA TYR A 251 -9.49 8.03 -1.35
C TYR A 251 -9.17 7.45 -2.73
N SER A 252 -9.62 8.13 -3.78
CA SER A 252 -9.47 7.65 -5.15
C SER A 252 -8.05 7.82 -5.71
N ALA A 253 -7.73 7.07 -6.77
CA ALA A 253 -6.51 7.27 -7.56
C ALA A 253 -6.39 8.71 -8.13
N TRP A 254 -7.53 9.35 -8.42
CA TRP A 254 -7.55 10.76 -8.87
C TRP A 254 -7.11 11.72 -7.76
N PHE A 255 -7.58 11.53 -6.52
CA PHE A 255 -7.11 12.29 -5.37
C PHE A 255 -5.60 12.06 -5.13
N MET A 256 -5.16 10.80 -5.17
CA MET A 256 -3.75 10.43 -4.97
C MET A 256 -2.83 11.07 -6.01
N SER A 257 -3.22 11.00 -7.29
CA SER A 257 -2.47 11.61 -8.41
C SER A 257 -2.53 13.14 -8.47
N THR A 258 -3.42 13.78 -7.70
CA THR A 258 -3.59 15.24 -7.73
C THR A 258 -3.05 15.87 -6.44
N VAL A 259 -3.74 15.64 -5.32
CA VAL A 259 -3.40 16.23 -4.03
C VAL A 259 -2.27 15.44 -3.37
N GLY A 260 -2.31 14.10 -3.44
CA GLY A 260 -1.29 13.26 -2.83
C GLY A 260 0.11 13.48 -3.41
N LEU A 261 0.23 13.51 -4.74
CA LEU A 261 1.51 13.81 -5.40
C LEU A 261 2.02 15.23 -5.09
N ASP A 262 1.12 16.21 -4.96
CA ASP A 262 1.50 17.58 -4.61
C ASP A 262 2.01 17.68 -3.17
N LEU A 263 1.37 16.96 -2.24
CA LEU A 263 1.80 16.86 -0.85
C LEU A 263 3.22 16.30 -0.74
N ILE A 264 3.53 15.19 -1.44
CA ILE A 264 4.89 14.60 -1.43
C ILE A 264 5.92 15.59 -2.02
N ARG A 265 5.56 16.27 -3.11
CA ARG A 265 6.46 17.28 -3.72
C ARG A 265 6.70 18.45 -2.78
N TRP A 266 5.65 18.93 -2.12
CA TRP A 266 5.76 19.97 -1.11
C TRP A 266 6.64 19.53 0.06
N ASP A 267 6.44 18.31 0.59
CA ASP A 267 7.23 17.76 1.69
C ASP A 267 8.73 17.70 1.31
N ARG A 268 9.03 17.23 0.09
CA ARG A 268 10.39 17.25 -0.46
C ARG A 268 10.99 18.63 -0.52
N ASP A 269 10.27 19.59 -1.07
CA ASP A 269 10.76 20.97 -1.23
C ASP A 269 10.92 21.64 0.15
N TYR A 270 10.02 21.34 1.10
CA TYR A 270 10.05 21.85 2.45
C TYR A 270 11.23 21.30 3.26
N LEU A 271 11.42 19.97 3.30
CA LEU A 271 12.53 19.35 4.02
C LEU A 271 13.89 19.70 3.41
N ARG A 272 13.97 19.92 2.09
CA ARG A 272 15.19 20.43 1.45
C ARG A 272 15.57 21.82 1.97
N ALA A 273 14.59 22.69 2.20
CA ALA A 273 14.82 24.05 2.66
C ALA A 273 15.02 24.16 4.19
N HIS A 274 14.37 23.29 4.98
CA HIS A 274 14.30 23.42 6.44
C HIS A 274 14.95 22.27 7.21
N GLY A 275 15.42 21.22 6.53
CA GLY A 275 15.89 19.99 7.18
C GLY A 275 14.74 19.13 7.70
N VAL A 276 15.02 18.31 8.71
CA VAL A 276 14.02 17.40 9.30
C VAL A 276 13.05 18.19 10.17
N LEU A 277 11.75 17.94 10.03
CA LEU A 277 10.73 18.57 10.86
C LEU A 277 10.40 17.63 12.04
N PRO A 278 10.63 18.04 13.30
CA PRO A 278 10.37 17.19 14.45
C PRO A 278 8.93 16.66 14.46
N LEU A 279 8.76 15.35 14.63
CA LEU A 279 7.47 14.80 15.04
C LEU A 279 7.31 15.03 16.54
N VAL A 280 6.30 15.81 16.89
CA VAL A 280 6.15 16.37 18.25
C VAL A 280 5.15 15.51 19.00
N ASN A 281 5.58 14.96 20.14
CA ASN A 281 4.64 14.36 21.08
C ASN A 281 3.95 15.46 21.88
N ASP A 282 2.73 15.21 22.36
CA ASP A 282 1.94 16.25 23.01
C ASP A 282 2.50 16.74 24.37
N ARG A 283 3.57 16.11 24.89
CA ARG A 283 4.32 16.56 26.08
C ARG A 283 5.42 17.56 25.74
N ASP A 284 5.81 17.65 24.48
CA ASP A 284 6.78 18.63 24.02
C ASP A 284 6.06 19.94 23.68
N PHE A 285 6.09 20.86 24.65
CA PHE A 285 5.40 22.14 24.54
C PHE A 285 6.12 23.14 23.61
N THR A 286 7.24 22.76 22.99
CA THR A 286 8.03 23.67 22.14
C THR A 286 7.50 23.83 20.71
N TYR A 287 6.58 22.95 20.26
CA TYR A 287 6.01 23.01 18.91
C TYR A 287 4.48 23.08 18.88
N VAL A 288 3.99 23.49 17.71
CA VAL A 288 2.78 24.29 17.54
C VAL A 288 1.49 23.45 17.42
N LEU A 289 1.45 22.31 16.69
CA LEU A 289 0.19 21.57 16.43
C LEU A 289 0.01 20.30 17.30
N ALA A 290 -0.76 20.37 18.38
CA ALA A 290 -1.17 19.17 19.13
C ALA A 290 -2.02 18.22 18.26
N ALA A 291 -1.99 16.91 18.54
CA ALA A 291 -2.83 15.98 17.79
C ALA A 291 -4.33 16.21 18.10
N PRO A 292 -5.18 16.47 17.08
CA PRO A 292 -6.61 16.72 17.31
C PRO A 292 -7.35 15.46 17.76
N ALA A 293 -6.85 14.27 17.43
CA ALA A 293 -7.38 12.96 17.84
C ALA A 293 -6.31 12.13 18.58
N ASP A 294 -6.62 10.91 19.02
CA ASP A 294 -5.61 9.97 19.53
C ASP A 294 -4.83 9.35 18.36
N THR A 295 -3.90 10.13 17.82
CA THR A 295 -2.96 9.68 16.80
C THR A 295 -1.62 9.35 17.45
N ARG A 296 -1.13 8.13 17.24
CA ARG A 296 0.14 7.64 17.79
C ARG A 296 1.11 7.41 16.63
N PRO A 297 1.84 8.46 16.18
CA PRO A 297 2.63 8.43 14.95
C PRO A 297 4.02 7.80 15.12
N PHE A 298 4.42 7.50 16.35
CA PHE A 298 5.71 6.89 16.67
C PHE A 298 5.52 5.40 16.91
N ALA A 299 6.46 4.58 16.42
CA ALA A 299 6.57 3.20 16.86
C ALA A 299 6.75 3.17 18.39
N ASP A 300 6.00 2.29 19.07
CA ASP A 300 6.07 2.04 20.51
C ASP A 300 5.75 3.22 21.47
N SER A 301 5.21 4.34 20.96
CA SER A 301 4.75 5.44 21.82
C SER A 301 3.33 5.22 22.32
N ALA A 302 3.16 5.21 23.65
CA ALA A 302 1.86 5.35 24.31
C ALA A 302 1.33 6.79 24.30
N VAL A 303 2.15 7.76 23.87
CA VAL A 303 1.83 9.20 23.91
C VAL A 303 1.28 9.64 22.55
N PRO A 304 0.10 10.29 22.52
CA PRO A 304 -0.40 10.93 21.32
C PRO A 304 0.53 12.03 20.79
N GLY A 305 0.53 12.25 19.48
CA GLY A 305 1.39 13.24 18.84
C GLY A 305 1.01 13.53 17.40
N THR A 306 1.59 14.60 16.85
CA THR A 306 1.29 15.12 15.52
C THR A 306 1.61 14.09 14.45
N VAL A 307 0.62 13.77 13.62
CA VAL A 307 0.81 12.85 12.49
C VAL A 307 1.72 13.44 11.41
N ASP A 308 2.64 12.61 10.91
CA ASP A 308 3.34 12.83 9.64
C ASP A 308 2.33 12.82 8.47
N PRO A 309 2.17 13.94 7.72
CA PRO A 309 1.20 14.03 6.64
C PRO A 309 1.46 13.06 5.49
N VAL A 310 2.73 12.71 5.22
CA VAL A 310 3.08 11.73 4.17
C VAL A 310 2.75 10.31 4.64
N ALA A 311 3.03 9.97 5.90
CA ALA A 311 2.65 8.67 6.46
C ALA A 311 1.12 8.48 6.44
N ALA A 312 0.35 9.50 6.83
CA ALA A 312 -1.11 9.48 6.75
C ALA A 312 -1.62 9.27 5.32
N LEU A 313 -1.02 9.97 4.35
CA LEU A 313 -1.35 9.81 2.93
C LEU A 313 -1.06 8.38 2.43
N LEU A 314 0.09 7.81 2.79
CA LEU A 314 0.47 6.45 2.40
C LEU A 314 -0.45 5.39 3.02
N HIS A 315 -0.87 5.59 4.27
CA HIS A 315 -1.91 4.76 4.90
C HIS A 315 -3.26 4.83 4.19
N GLN A 316 -3.60 5.96 3.55
CA GLN A 316 -4.78 6.03 2.69
C GLN A 316 -4.54 5.35 1.35
N ALA A 317 -3.34 5.50 0.77
CA ALA A 317 -3.00 4.94 -0.53
C ALA A 317 -3.04 3.40 -0.55
N ARG A 318 -2.63 2.73 0.55
CA ARG A 318 -2.68 1.25 0.66
C ARG A 318 -4.08 0.63 0.57
N ALA A 319 -5.15 1.42 0.61
CA ALA A 319 -6.50 0.90 0.52
C ALA A 319 -6.85 0.35 -0.87
N SER A 320 -6.10 0.71 -1.92
CA SER A 320 -6.28 0.17 -3.27
C SER A 320 -4.97 0.18 -4.06
N ARG A 321 -4.80 -0.79 -4.98
CA ARG A 321 -3.65 -0.84 -5.90
C ARG A 321 -3.55 0.43 -6.74
N ASP A 322 -4.64 0.84 -7.39
CA ASP A 322 -4.67 2.04 -8.23
C ASP A 322 -4.28 3.31 -7.45
N GLY A 323 -4.75 3.45 -6.21
CA GLY A 323 -4.38 4.57 -5.34
C GLY A 323 -2.90 4.59 -4.99
N ALA A 324 -2.34 3.44 -4.59
CA ALA A 324 -0.93 3.29 -4.26
C ALA A 324 -0.02 3.50 -5.49
N GLN A 325 -0.36 2.91 -6.63
CA GLN A 325 0.36 3.10 -7.89
C GLN A 325 0.27 4.55 -8.38
N ALA A 326 -0.89 5.21 -8.29
CA ALA A 326 -1.04 6.62 -8.65
C ALA A 326 -0.09 7.53 -7.86
N LEU A 327 0.20 7.19 -6.61
CA LEU A 327 1.11 7.93 -5.74
C LEU A 327 2.59 7.60 -6.00
N LEU A 328 2.92 6.33 -6.22
CA LEU A 328 4.30 5.83 -6.28
C LEU A 328 4.90 5.74 -7.69
N ARG A 329 4.08 5.80 -8.77
CA ARG A 329 4.54 5.65 -10.16
C ARG A 329 5.60 6.65 -10.61
N HIS A 330 5.76 7.77 -9.93
CA HIS A 330 6.77 8.77 -10.29
C HIS A 330 8.11 8.42 -9.64
N GLY A 331 9.09 8.00 -10.44
CA GLY A 331 10.41 7.54 -9.97
C GLY A 331 11.08 8.53 -9.00
N ASP A 332 11.04 9.83 -9.29
CA ASP A 332 11.60 10.87 -8.41
C ASP A 332 10.92 10.95 -7.04
N ASN A 333 9.61 10.69 -6.98
CA ASN A 333 8.88 10.68 -5.72
C ASN A 333 9.19 9.41 -4.92
N LEU A 334 9.22 8.25 -5.58
CA LEU A 334 9.60 7.00 -4.93
C LEU A 334 11.05 7.06 -4.40
N LYS A 335 11.98 7.61 -5.20
CA LYS A 335 13.36 7.85 -4.79
C LYS A 335 13.42 8.77 -3.58
N TYR A 336 12.71 9.89 -3.61
CA TYR A 336 12.63 10.80 -2.46
C TYR A 336 12.16 10.08 -1.18
N LEU A 337 11.10 9.28 -1.28
CA LEU A 337 10.53 8.56 -0.15
C LEU A 337 11.47 7.48 0.42
N LEU A 338 12.22 6.78 -0.45
CA LEU A 338 13.14 5.70 -0.08
C LEU A 338 14.53 6.20 0.35
N HIS A 339 14.99 7.34 -0.18
CA HIS A 339 16.35 7.86 0.04
C HIS A 339 16.34 9.14 0.87
N ASP A 340 15.91 10.26 0.27
CA ASP A 340 16.05 11.60 0.85
C ASP A 340 15.27 11.76 2.17
N ARG A 341 14.13 11.07 2.30
CA ARG A 341 13.21 11.19 3.44
C ARG A 341 13.59 10.31 4.64
N ARG A 342 14.63 9.47 4.54
CA ARG A 342 15.08 8.56 5.64
C ARG A 342 15.22 9.25 7.01
N PRO A 343 15.81 10.45 7.14
CA PRO A 343 15.92 11.12 8.44
C PRO A 343 14.56 11.48 9.05
N GLN A 344 13.56 11.77 8.23
CA GLN A 344 12.19 12.03 8.70
C GLN A 344 11.51 10.73 9.13
N TRP A 345 11.70 9.63 8.39
CA TRP A 345 11.18 8.31 8.76
C TRP A 345 11.71 7.82 10.12
N ALA A 346 12.98 8.08 10.41
CA ALA A 346 13.61 7.70 11.68
C ALA A 346 12.89 8.28 12.91
N GLN A 347 12.13 9.37 12.75
CA GLN A 347 11.38 9.99 13.83
C GLN A 347 10.00 9.38 14.06
N GLY A 348 9.45 8.61 13.11
CA GLY A 348 8.06 8.14 13.13
C GLY A 348 7.95 6.63 13.17
N ASP A 349 7.28 6.07 12.16
CA ASP A 349 7.05 4.64 11.95
C ASP A 349 8.21 3.94 11.20
N ARG A 350 9.34 4.63 11.03
CA ARG A 350 10.50 4.15 10.25
C ARG A 350 10.13 3.69 8.83
N GLY A 351 9.07 4.27 8.25
CA GLY A 351 8.60 4.00 6.90
C GLY A 351 7.64 2.81 6.77
N GLU A 352 7.06 2.30 7.86
CA GLU A 352 6.05 1.23 7.78
C GLU A 352 4.88 1.60 6.84
N ALA A 353 4.36 2.84 6.92
CA ALA A 353 3.32 3.32 6.02
C ALA A 353 3.76 3.30 4.54
N LEU A 354 5.02 3.64 4.27
CA LEU A 354 5.61 3.55 2.92
C LEU A 354 5.68 2.09 2.48
N GLY A 355 6.19 1.19 3.33
CA GLY A 355 6.26 -0.24 3.06
C GLY A 355 4.89 -0.82 2.67
N GLU A 356 3.85 -0.54 3.45
CA GLU A 356 2.50 -1.04 3.18
C GLU A 356 1.89 -0.49 1.88
N ALA A 357 2.15 0.78 1.55
CA ALA A 357 1.76 1.35 0.27
C ALA A 357 2.54 0.72 -0.89
N MET A 358 3.85 0.50 -0.74
CA MET A 358 4.69 -0.21 -1.72
C MET A 358 4.17 -1.62 -1.94
N ARG A 359 3.88 -2.38 -0.89
CA ARG A 359 3.34 -3.75 -0.99
C ARG A 359 2.06 -3.77 -1.81
N THR A 360 1.15 -2.84 -1.54
CA THR A 360 -0.10 -2.70 -2.30
C THR A 360 0.13 -2.33 -3.77
N ALA A 361 1.09 -1.46 -4.06
CA ALA A 361 1.38 -0.99 -5.42
C ALA A 361 2.20 -1.96 -6.27
N MET A 362 3.05 -2.76 -5.63
CA MET A 362 4.13 -3.53 -6.27
C MET A 362 3.86 -5.03 -6.31
N THR A 363 2.91 -5.54 -5.52
CA THR A 363 2.47 -6.94 -5.63
C THR A 363 1.49 -7.11 -6.79
N GLY A 364 1.84 -7.95 -7.76
CA GLY A 364 1.00 -8.32 -8.89
C GLY A 364 1.76 -8.48 -10.22
N ALA A 365 1.16 -9.20 -11.15
CA ALA A 365 1.73 -9.49 -12.47
C ALA A 365 1.63 -8.34 -13.50
N ASP A 366 0.98 -7.21 -13.18
CA ASP A 366 0.87 -6.07 -14.09
C ASP A 366 2.20 -5.32 -14.27
N ALA A 367 2.34 -4.64 -15.41
CA ALA A 367 3.59 -3.97 -15.76
C ALA A 367 3.99 -2.86 -14.77
N ASP A 368 3.01 -2.14 -14.20
CA ASP A 368 3.29 -1.07 -13.24
C ASP A 368 3.80 -1.64 -11.91
N SER A 369 3.18 -2.72 -11.41
CA SER A 369 3.63 -3.46 -10.22
C SER A 369 5.09 -3.93 -10.36
N LYS A 370 5.41 -4.61 -11.48
CA LYS A 370 6.78 -5.10 -11.76
C LYS A 370 7.77 -3.95 -11.92
N ARG A 371 7.41 -2.90 -12.67
CA ARG A 371 8.26 -1.73 -12.86
C ARG A 371 8.60 -1.05 -11.54
N LEU A 372 7.62 -0.89 -10.66
CA LEU A 372 7.79 -0.29 -9.35
C LEU A 372 8.63 -1.16 -8.42
N ALA A 373 8.48 -2.49 -8.46
CA ALA A 373 9.30 -3.42 -7.68
C ALA A 373 10.78 -3.35 -8.10
N VAL A 374 11.08 -3.32 -9.40
CA VAL A 374 12.46 -3.17 -9.92
C VAL A 374 13.04 -1.81 -9.50
N LEU A 375 12.28 -0.71 -9.62
CA LEU A 375 12.73 0.62 -9.19
C LEU A 375 12.98 0.70 -7.68
N ALA A 376 12.10 0.15 -6.86
CA ALA A 376 12.27 0.14 -5.42
C ALA A 376 13.52 -0.66 -5.02
N THR A 377 13.73 -1.83 -5.64
CA THR A 377 14.93 -2.66 -5.45
C THR A 377 16.19 -1.86 -5.77
N ARG A 378 16.18 -1.16 -6.91
CA ARG A 378 17.28 -0.31 -7.36
C ARG A 378 17.60 0.81 -6.35
N PHE A 379 16.60 1.53 -5.86
CA PHE A 379 16.82 2.63 -4.93
C PHE A 379 17.26 2.15 -3.54
N VAL A 380 16.70 1.05 -3.04
CA VAL A 380 17.17 0.46 -1.79
C VAL A 380 18.60 -0.07 -1.94
N ALA A 381 18.94 -0.70 -3.07
CA ALA A 381 20.31 -1.14 -3.35
C ALA A 381 21.31 0.02 -3.36
N ASP A 382 20.96 1.15 -3.99
CA ASP A 382 21.79 2.36 -4.03
C ASP A 382 22.06 2.92 -2.62
N ASP A 383 21.13 2.74 -1.69
CA ASP A 383 21.26 3.19 -0.30
C ASP A 383 22.03 2.22 0.59
N VAL A 384 21.90 0.92 0.32
CA VAL A 384 22.62 -0.12 1.08
C VAL A 384 24.08 -0.17 0.66
N LYS A 385 24.37 -0.01 -0.64
CA LYS A 385 25.71 -0.16 -1.20
C LYS A 385 26.81 0.63 -0.46
N PRO A 386 26.64 1.92 -0.10
CA PRO A 386 27.68 2.68 0.61
C PRO A 386 27.99 2.15 2.01
N SER A 387 27.04 1.44 2.64
CA SER A 387 27.22 0.81 3.95
C SER A 387 27.93 -0.54 3.83
N VAL A 388 28.00 -1.17 2.66
CA VAL A 388 28.64 -2.47 2.48
C VAL A 388 30.12 -2.31 2.16
N SER A 389 30.97 -3.07 2.83
CA SER A 389 32.41 -3.08 2.59
C SER A 389 33.00 -4.46 2.82
N VAL A 390 34.23 -4.68 2.33
CA VAL A 390 34.99 -5.90 2.57
C VAL A 390 36.06 -5.62 3.62
N GLY A 391 36.05 -6.39 4.70
CA GLY A 391 37.05 -6.36 5.76
C GLY A 391 38.40 -6.90 5.30
N ALA A 392 39.44 -6.68 6.11
CA ALA A 392 40.81 -7.11 5.80
C ALA A 392 40.97 -8.64 5.71
N ASP A 393 40.05 -9.39 6.33
CA ASP A 393 39.94 -10.85 6.29
C ASP A 393 39.08 -11.36 5.12
N GLY A 394 38.61 -10.45 4.25
CA GLY A 394 37.73 -10.78 3.13
C GLY A 394 36.25 -10.92 3.51
N THR A 395 35.87 -10.64 4.76
CA THR A 395 34.47 -10.74 5.21
C THR A 395 33.65 -9.51 4.82
N ILE A 396 32.36 -9.70 4.52
CA ILE A 396 31.45 -8.57 4.27
C ILE A 396 31.09 -7.90 5.61
N GLN A 397 31.25 -6.58 5.67
CA GLN A 397 30.91 -5.74 6.81
C GLN A 397 29.87 -4.68 6.41
N VAL A 398 28.86 -4.49 7.25
CA VAL A 398 27.89 -3.39 7.11
C VAL A 398 28.26 -2.27 8.09
N LYS A 399 28.72 -1.14 7.55
CA LYS A 399 29.04 0.08 8.29
C LYS A 399 27.76 0.79 8.71
N GLU A 400 27.76 1.25 9.95
CA GLU A 400 26.67 2.03 10.56
C GLU A 400 25.26 1.48 10.27
N PRO A 401 24.94 0.23 10.70
CA PRO A 401 23.63 -0.38 10.45
C PRO A 401 22.43 0.49 10.88
N SER A 402 22.64 1.37 11.89
CA SER A 402 21.66 2.33 12.37
C SER A 402 21.18 3.33 11.30
N GLN A 403 22.02 3.67 10.31
CA GLN A 403 21.59 4.52 9.19
C GLN A 403 20.59 3.81 8.28
N LEU A 404 20.78 2.50 8.05
CA LEU A 404 19.83 1.68 7.30
C LEU A 404 18.53 1.49 8.11
N ASP A 405 18.63 1.38 9.44
CA ASP A 405 17.48 1.21 10.33
C ASP A 405 16.53 2.41 10.37
N ALA A 406 16.95 3.59 9.88
CA ALA A 406 16.08 4.76 9.70
C ALA A 406 14.85 4.47 8.82
N LEU A 407 14.95 3.48 7.93
CA LEU A 407 13.86 3.01 7.07
C LEU A 407 13.50 1.53 7.32
N SER A 408 13.81 1.01 8.50
CA SER A 408 13.60 -0.42 8.81
C SER A 408 12.13 -0.88 8.68
N GLY A 409 11.16 0.03 8.79
CA GLY A 409 9.73 -0.27 8.67
C GLY A 409 9.33 -0.79 7.27
N ILE A 410 10.14 -0.58 6.23
CA ILE A 410 9.82 -1.13 4.89
C ILE A 410 10.22 -2.60 4.73
N ARG A 411 11.10 -3.14 5.59
CA ARG A 411 11.71 -4.47 5.38
C ARG A 411 10.67 -5.61 5.27
N PRO A 412 9.64 -5.71 6.12
CA PRO A 412 8.59 -6.72 5.96
C PRO A 412 7.89 -6.65 4.61
N ALA A 413 7.53 -5.43 4.20
CA ALA A 413 6.85 -5.20 2.93
C ALA A 413 7.74 -5.48 1.72
N MET A 414 9.02 -5.08 1.77
CA MET A 414 9.97 -5.35 0.70
C MET A 414 10.23 -6.86 0.55
N GLY A 415 10.33 -7.60 1.66
CA GLY A 415 10.41 -9.06 1.62
C GLY A 415 9.20 -9.69 0.93
N ALA A 416 7.99 -9.23 1.24
CA ALA A 416 6.77 -9.69 0.59
C ALA A 416 6.70 -9.31 -0.91
N ILE A 417 7.19 -8.13 -1.30
CA ILE A 417 7.25 -7.69 -2.70
C ILE A 417 8.21 -8.59 -3.49
N LEU A 418 9.42 -8.82 -2.99
CA LEU A 418 10.40 -9.67 -3.66
C LEU A 418 9.94 -11.13 -3.71
N ALA A 419 9.25 -11.63 -2.69
CA ALA A 419 8.63 -12.95 -2.69
C ALA A 419 7.53 -13.12 -3.76
N GLU A 420 6.77 -12.07 -4.06
CA GLU A 420 5.79 -12.08 -5.15
C GLU A 420 6.47 -12.15 -6.53
N HIS A 421 7.67 -11.59 -6.66
CA HIS A 421 8.45 -11.54 -7.91
C HIS A 421 9.55 -12.60 -8.00
N THR A 422 9.45 -13.70 -7.23
CA THR A 422 10.48 -14.74 -7.20
C THR A 422 10.80 -15.33 -8.58
N ASP A 423 9.81 -15.56 -9.44
CA ASP A 423 10.02 -16.05 -10.82
C ASP A 423 10.94 -15.10 -11.63
N ASP A 424 10.66 -13.80 -11.57
CA ASP A 424 11.49 -12.77 -12.23
C ASP A 424 12.92 -12.73 -11.64
N ILE A 425 13.05 -12.89 -10.32
CA ILE A 425 14.35 -12.91 -9.61
C ILE A 425 15.18 -14.15 -9.97
N VAL A 426 14.56 -15.34 -9.96
CA VAL A 426 15.23 -16.60 -10.37
C VAL A 426 15.69 -16.48 -11.83
N SER A 427 14.84 -15.94 -12.71
CA SER A 427 15.20 -15.64 -14.11
C SER A 427 16.35 -14.63 -14.19
N ALA A 428 16.39 -13.60 -13.33
CA ALA A 428 17.44 -12.59 -13.31
C ALA A 428 18.81 -13.18 -12.94
N TYR A 429 18.87 -14.04 -11.93
CA TYR A 429 20.09 -14.76 -11.56
C TYR A 429 20.54 -15.70 -12.69
N TYR A 430 19.62 -16.46 -13.28
CA TYR A 430 19.92 -17.35 -14.40
C TYR A 430 20.52 -16.61 -15.61
N LYS A 431 19.88 -15.51 -16.02
CA LYS A 431 20.30 -14.72 -17.19
C LYS A 431 21.47 -13.79 -16.90
N ASN A 432 21.85 -13.64 -15.63
CA ASN A 432 22.81 -12.65 -15.14
C ASN A 432 22.51 -11.24 -15.70
N LEU A 433 21.28 -10.78 -15.47
CA LEU A 433 20.80 -9.53 -16.06
C LEU A 433 21.60 -8.32 -15.57
N LYS A 434 22.03 -7.49 -16.53
CA LYS A 434 22.62 -6.19 -16.21
C LYS A 434 21.55 -5.25 -15.68
N ARG A 435 21.96 -4.32 -14.83
CA ARG A 435 21.07 -3.26 -14.32
C ARG A 435 20.42 -2.50 -15.48
N PRO A 436 19.09 -2.56 -15.64
CA PRO A 436 18.40 -1.97 -16.78
C PRO A 436 18.34 -0.45 -16.68
N GLU A 437 18.19 0.21 -17.82
CA GLU A 437 17.82 1.62 -17.90
C GLU A 437 16.34 1.82 -17.51
N ASP A 438 15.96 3.06 -17.13
CA ASP A 438 14.60 3.38 -16.64
C ASP A 438 13.47 3.01 -17.63
N GLY A 439 13.76 3.00 -18.94
CA GLY A 439 12.81 2.60 -19.98
C GLY A 439 12.72 1.09 -20.22
N GLN A 440 13.53 0.28 -19.55
CA GLN A 440 13.72 -1.16 -19.78
C GLN A 440 13.45 -2.01 -18.53
N LEU A 441 12.78 -1.44 -17.53
CA LEU A 441 12.53 -2.09 -16.25
C LEU A 441 11.57 -3.29 -16.34
N VAL A 442 10.78 -3.37 -17.42
CA VAL A 442 9.84 -4.45 -17.68
C VAL A 442 9.93 -4.84 -19.15
N SER A 443 9.98 -6.13 -19.42
CA SER A 443 9.87 -6.69 -20.76
C SER A 443 8.62 -7.57 -20.89
N MET A 444 8.33 -8.03 -22.10
CA MET A 444 7.22 -8.96 -22.38
C MET A 444 7.76 -10.28 -22.91
N PHE A 445 7.42 -11.38 -22.25
CA PHE A 445 7.76 -12.74 -22.66
C PHE A 445 6.51 -13.62 -22.61
N ASP A 446 6.18 -14.29 -23.73
CA ASP A 446 4.97 -15.12 -23.88
C ASP A 446 3.67 -14.42 -23.39
N ALA A 447 3.48 -13.16 -23.79
CA ALA A 447 2.37 -12.30 -23.38
C ALA A 447 2.27 -12.00 -21.87
N LYS A 448 3.34 -12.24 -21.10
CA LYS A 448 3.46 -11.86 -19.68
C LYS A 448 4.48 -10.75 -19.52
N ASN A 449 4.25 -9.88 -18.54
CA ASN A 449 5.23 -8.90 -18.12
C ASN A 449 6.31 -9.58 -17.27
N VAL A 450 7.58 -9.22 -17.47
CA VAL A 450 8.73 -9.73 -16.70
C VAL A 450 9.48 -8.53 -16.15
N GLY A 451 9.70 -8.50 -14.84
CA GLY A 451 10.53 -7.50 -14.18
C GLY A 451 12.01 -7.77 -14.44
N GLU A 452 12.73 -6.77 -14.92
CA GLU A 452 14.16 -6.88 -15.24
C GLU A 452 15.01 -6.54 -14.01
N PHE A 453 15.06 -7.45 -13.03
CA PHE A 453 15.91 -7.25 -11.84
C PHE A 453 17.40 -7.47 -12.17
N SER A 454 18.29 -6.80 -11.43
CA SER A 454 19.73 -7.03 -11.54
C SER A 454 20.24 -7.81 -10.32
N PRO A 455 21.00 -8.91 -10.50
CA PRO A 455 21.51 -9.70 -9.37
C PRO A 455 22.27 -8.89 -8.30
N PRO A 456 23.18 -7.95 -8.64
CA PRO A 456 23.85 -7.14 -7.63
C PRO A 456 22.90 -6.24 -6.83
N ASP A 457 21.87 -5.68 -7.47
CA ASP A 457 20.88 -4.85 -6.76
C ASP A 457 20.01 -5.74 -5.85
N ILE A 458 19.60 -6.93 -6.30
CA ILE A 458 18.86 -7.89 -5.48
C ILE A 458 19.68 -8.26 -4.23
N ASP A 459 20.95 -8.65 -4.41
CA ASP A 459 21.81 -9.10 -3.29
C ASP A 459 22.02 -8.02 -2.24
N LEU A 460 22.16 -6.75 -2.65
CA LEU A 460 22.22 -5.60 -1.74
C LEU A 460 20.92 -5.42 -0.96
N VAL A 461 19.77 -5.54 -1.62
CA VAL A 461 18.46 -5.43 -0.94
C VAL A 461 18.23 -6.61 -0.01
N LEU A 462 18.60 -7.84 -0.40
CA LEU A 462 18.51 -9.02 0.47
C LEU A 462 19.28 -8.79 1.77
N LEU A 463 20.48 -8.17 1.74
CA LEU A 463 21.27 -7.89 2.94
C LEU A 463 20.57 -6.95 3.94
N ASP A 464 19.74 -6.02 3.48
CA ASP A 464 18.95 -5.16 4.37
C ASP A 464 17.64 -5.82 4.80
N VAL A 465 16.88 -6.38 3.86
CA VAL A 465 15.56 -6.97 4.11
C VAL A 465 15.65 -8.17 5.03
N THR A 466 16.64 -9.05 4.81
CA THR A 466 16.80 -10.26 5.63
C THR A 466 17.32 -9.96 7.04
N ALA A 467 17.69 -8.72 7.37
CA ALA A 467 17.94 -8.33 8.75
C ALA A 467 16.67 -8.35 9.62
N ASP A 468 15.50 -8.19 9.00
CA ASP A 468 14.20 -8.29 9.63
C ASP A 468 13.65 -9.72 9.54
N ASP A 469 13.09 -10.23 10.63
CA ASP A 469 12.60 -11.61 10.70
C ASP A 469 11.36 -11.82 9.82
N THR A 470 10.48 -10.82 9.71
CA THR A 470 9.27 -10.90 8.88
C THR A 470 9.63 -10.79 7.40
N GLY A 471 10.54 -9.88 7.05
CA GLY A 471 11.08 -9.76 5.70
C GLY A 471 11.79 -11.03 5.23
N TYR A 472 12.63 -11.62 6.08
CA TYR A 472 13.30 -12.90 5.81
C TYR A 472 12.31 -14.05 5.65
N ASP A 473 11.34 -14.19 6.56
CA ASP A 473 10.34 -15.26 6.50
C ASP A 473 9.50 -15.19 5.21
N ALA A 474 9.11 -13.99 4.77
CA ALA A 474 8.40 -13.78 3.51
C ALA A 474 9.22 -14.25 2.30
N LEU A 475 10.49 -13.84 2.21
CA LEU A 475 11.43 -14.25 1.14
C LEU A 475 11.64 -15.76 1.12
N LEU A 476 11.91 -16.35 2.29
CA LEU A 476 12.16 -17.78 2.43
C LEU A 476 10.94 -18.60 1.99
N LYS A 477 9.75 -18.22 2.46
CA LYS A 477 8.51 -18.90 2.08
C LYS A 477 8.18 -18.68 0.60
N GLY A 478 8.39 -17.50 0.06
CA GLY A 478 8.23 -17.21 -1.37
C GLY A 478 9.12 -18.10 -2.24
N GLN A 479 10.40 -18.22 -1.89
CA GLN A 479 11.36 -19.06 -2.60
C GLN A 479 11.01 -20.55 -2.52
N ILE A 480 10.62 -21.04 -1.34
CA ILE A 480 10.16 -22.42 -1.14
C ILE A 480 8.89 -22.70 -1.96
N ALA A 481 7.96 -21.74 -2.01
CA ALA A 481 6.72 -21.84 -2.78
C ALA A 481 6.99 -21.96 -4.27
N HIS A 482 7.87 -21.09 -4.78
CA HIS A 482 8.26 -21.07 -6.18
C HIS A 482 8.94 -22.37 -6.58
N MET A 483 9.99 -22.78 -5.86
CA MET A 483 10.69 -24.05 -6.10
C MET A 483 9.71 -25.23 -6.11
N ARG A 484 8.77 -25.26 -5.15
CA ARG A 484 7.78 -26.33 -5.08
C ARG A 484 6.87 -26.35 -6.32
N LYS A 485 6.38 -25.19 -6.75
CA LYS A 485 5.54 -25.06 -7.95
C LYS A 485 6.28 -25.59 -9.18
N GLU A 486 7.52 -25.17 -9.40
CA GLU A 486 8.33 -25.58 -10.55
C GLU A 486 8.64 -27.09 -10.52
N VAL A 487 8.93 -27.66 -9.33
CA VAL A 487 9.13 -29.11 -9.14
C VAL A 487 7.85 -29.89 -9.42
N ASP A 488 6.70 -29.45 -8.89
CA ASP A 488 5.40 -30.07 -9.14
C ASP A 488 5.08 -30.07 -10.65
N GLU A 489 5.26 -28.93 -11.32
CA GLU A 489 5.00 -28.78 -12.75
C GLU A 489 5.91 -29.67 -13.60
N ALA A 490 7.21 -29.71 -13.29
CA ALA A 490 8.16 -30.53 -14.01
C ALA A 490 7.88 -32.05 -13.85
N ILE A 491 7.48 -32.48 -12.65
CA ILE A 491 7.08 -33.87 -12.40
C ILE A 491 5.77 -34.20 -13.12
N ALA A 492 4.77 -33.32 -13.05
CA ALA A 492 3.47 -33.50 -13.69
C ALA A 492 3.58 -33.61 -15.22
N THR A 493 4.49 -32.83 -15.82
CA THR A 493 4.76 -32.85 -17.27
C THR A 493 5.77 -33.90 -17.69
N HIS A 494 6.34 -34.65 -16.73
CA HIS A 494 7.43 -35.61 -16.94
C HIS A 494 8.66 -35.01 -17.65
N ASN A 495 8.90 -33.70 -17.47
CA ASN A 495 9.99 -32.98 -18.09
C ASN A 495 11.21 -32.98 -17.17
N ARG A 496 12.12 -33.94 -17.37
CA ARG A 496 13.32 -34.10 -16.55
C ARG A 496 14.26 -32.89 -16.62
N THR A 497 14.48 -32.33 -17.81
CA THR A 497 15.35 -31.15 -17.97
C THR A 497 14.78 -29.95 -17.23
N TYR A 498 13.46 -29.76 -17.27
CA TYR A 498 12.80 -28.71 -16.50
C TYR A 498 12.94 -28.94 -15.00
N LEU A 499 12.81 -30.19 -14.52
CA LEU A 499 12.99 -30.53 -13.11
C LEU A 499 14.42 -30.22 -12.63
N GLU A 500 15.43 -30.62 -13.41
CA GLU A 500 16.84 -30.35 -13.11
C GLU A 500 17.13 -28.84 -13.09
N ASN A 501 16.57 -28.08 -14.04
CA ASN A 501 16.68 -26.62 -14.07
C ASN A 501 16.00 -25.96 -12.86
N ALA A 502 14.77 -26.37 -12.52
CA ALA A 502 14.04 -25.84 -11.36
C ALA A 502 14.85 -26.04 -10.07
N ILE A 503 15.30 -27.28 -9.81
CA ILE A 503 16.13 -27.58 -8.63
C ILE A 503 17.41 -26.73 -8.65
N THR A 504 18.07 -26.59 -9.80
CA THR A 504 19.32 -25.83 -9.93
C THR A 504 19.12 -24.35 -9.59
N TRP A 505 18.25 -23.66 -10.33
CA TRP A 505 18.11 -22.21 -10.24
C TRP A 505 17.47 -21.78 -8.92
N ASP A 506 16.46 -22.51 -8.45
CA ASP A 506 15.84 -22.20 -7.16
C ASP A 506 16.76 -22.51 -5.98
N SER A 507 17.64 -23.51 -6.08
CA SER A 507 18.64 -23.78 -5.02
C SER A 507 19.72 -22.71 -4.99
N ILE A 508 20.14 -22.19 -6.15
CA ILE A 508 21.03 -21.02 -6.23
C ILE A 508 20.38 -19.83 -5.53
N THR A 509 19.16 -19.44 -5.92
CA THR A 509 18.45 -18.30 -5.32
C THR A 509 18.21 -18.48 -3.82
N LEU A 510 17.90 -19.70 -3.36
CA LEU A 510 17.82 -19.99 -1.93
C LEU A 510 19.16 -19.76 -1.21
N GLY A 511 20.28 -20.12 -1.85
CA GLY A 511 21.62 -19.82 -1.37
C GLY A 511 21.89 -18.31 -1.18
N HIS A 512 21.43 -17.47 -2.11
CA HIS A 512 21.49 -16.00 -1.95
C HIS A 512 20.70 -15.54 -0.71
N VAL A 513 19.46 -16.02 -0.53
CA VAL A 513 18.62 -15.61 0.62
C VAL A 513 19.22 -16.04 1.96
N LEU A 514 19.71 -17.28 2.06
CA LEU A 514 20.30 -17.81 3.29
C LEU A 514 21.61 -17.10 3.64
N GLU A 515 22.50 -16.89 2.66
CA GLU A 515 23.78 -16.20 2.93
C GLU A 515 23.56 -14.72 3.24
N ALA A 516 22.61 -14.04 2.57
CA ALA A 516 22.25 -12.67 2.90
C ALA A 516 21.79 -12.53 4.36
N ARG A 517 20.93 -13.43 4.85
CA ARG A 517 20.44 -13.46 6.23
C ARG A 517 21.59 -13.62 7.22
N LYS A 518 22.46 -14.59 6.98
CA LYS A 518 23.65 -14.83 7.80
C LYS A 518 24.52 -13.59 7.89
N LEU A 519 24.89 -12.99 6.75
CA LEU A 519 25.71 -11.78 6.70
C LEU A 519 25.02 -10.59 7.38
N ALA A 520 23.71 -10.41 7.17
CA ALA A 520 22.93 -9.31 7.74
C ALA A 520 22.87 -9.35 9.28
N LEU A 521 22.78 -10.56 9.86
CA LEU A 521 22.72 -10.77 11.30
C LEU A 521 24.10 -10.71 11.96
N VAL A 522 25.12 -11.31 11.34
CA VAL A 522 26.51 -11.22 11.81
C VAL A 522 26.97 -9.76 11.85
N ALA A 523 26.64 -8.98 10.81
CA ALA A 523 26.95 -7.54 10.78
C ALA A 523 26.24 -6.72 11.88
N ARG A 524 25.20 -7.29 12.51
CA ARG A 524 24.47 -6.70 13.64
C ARG A 524 24.84 -7.37 14.99
N GLY A 525 25.93 -8.11 15.04
CA GLY A 525 26.48 -8.69 16.27
C GLY A 525 25.72 -9.92 16.79
N LYS A 526 24.89 -10.57 15.96
CA LYS A 526 24.31 -11.87 16.29
C LYS A 526 25.26 -12.99 15.86
N GLU A 527 25.22 -14.11 16.58
CA GLU A 527 26.00 -15.31 16.25
C GLU A 527 25.52 -15.95 14.95
N ALA A 528 26.47 -16.43 14.13
CA ALA A 528 26.17 -17.04 12.83
C ALA A 528 25.30 -18.32 12.94
N ASP A 529 25.36 -19.04 14.06
CA ASP A 529 24.59 -20.28 14.25
C ASP A 529 23.13 -20.02 14.65
N GLU A 530 22.80 -18.83 15.16
CA GLU A 530 21.42 -18.40 15.45
C GLU A 530 20.67 -17.95 14.19
N THR A 531 21.36 -17.73 13.06
CA THR A 531 20.78 -17.06 11.88
C THR A 531 19.85 -17.95 11.06
N ASP A 532 20.01 -19.28 11.16
CA ASP A 532 19.40 -20.25 10.23
C ASP A 532 18.45 -21.25 10.91
N ALA A 533 18.21 -21.08 12.21
CA ALA A 533 17.28 -21.92 12.97
C ALA A 533 15.86 -21.91 12.38
N ALA A 534 15.41 -20.78 11.83
CA ALA A 534 14.10 -20.64 11.22
C ALA A 534 13.94 -21.53 9.97
N PHE A 535 14.94 -21.53 9.08
CA PHE A 535 14.92 -22.39 7.88
C PHE A 535 14.97 -23.87 8.26
N LYS A 536 15.89 -24.26 9.15
CA LYS A 536 16.01 -25.63 9.63
C LYS A 536 14.70 -26.12 10.26
N LYS A 537 14.08 -25.30 11.10
CA LYS A 537 12.79 -25.59 11.72
C LYS A 537 11.69 -25.84 10.68
N LEU A 538 11.57 -25.01 9.64
CA LEU A 538 10.57 -25.23 8.59
C LEU A 538 10.79 -26.57 7.86
N VAL A 539 12.05 -26.93 7.57
CA VAL A 539 12.38 -28.22 6.96
C VAL A 539 12.09 -29.38 7.91
N GLU A 540 12.44 -29.26 9.19
CA GLU A 540 12.16 -30.26 10.22
C GLU A 540 10.65 -30.50 10.40
N GLU A 541 9.85 -29.44 10.35
CA GLU A 541 8.39 -29.51 10.39
C GLU A 541 7.78 -30.00 9.06
N GLY A 542 8.60 -30.28 8.05
CA GLY A 542 8.16 -30.91 6.81
C GLY A 542 7.52 -29.97 5.81
N ILE A 543 7.92 -28.69 5.76
CA ILE A 543 7.35 -27.70 4.85
C ILE A 543 7.34 -28.16 3.38
N GLY A 544 8.35 -28.92 2.95
CA GLY A 544 8.43 -29.47 1.60
C GLY A 544 7.43 -30.61 1.32
N LEU A 545 6.78 -31.18 2.34
CA LEU A 545 5.77 -32.25 2.18
C LEU A 545 4.35 -31.70 2.01
N VAL A 546 4.14 -30.41 2.30
CA VAL A 546 2.82 -29.77 2.19
C VAL A 546 2.45 -29.69 0.70
N PRO A 547 1.41 -30.41 0.25
CA PRO A 547 1.04 -30.40 -1.16
C PRO A 547 0.45 -29.04 -1.55
N ILE A 548 0.77 -28.59 -2.76
CA ILE A 548 0.05 -27.49 -3.39
C ILE A 548 -1.28 -28.05 -3.94
N PRO A 549 -2.46 -27.42 -3.68
CA PRO A 549 -3.78 -27.88 -4.14
C PRO A 549 -3.92 -28.09 -5.66
N PHE A 550 -2.94 -27.62 -6.43
CA PHE A 550 -2.86 -27.72 -7.88
C PHE A 550 -2.73 -29.14 -8.43
N SER A 551 -2.28 -30.11 -7.61
CA SER A 551 -2.05 -31.49 -8.06
C SER A 551 -3.28 -32.18 -8.69
N GLY A 552 -4.50 -31.75 -8.35
CA GLY A 552 -5.74 -32.27 -8.94
C GLY A 552 -6.24 -31.56 -10.21
N GLN A 553 -5.66 -30.41 -10.59
CA GLN A 553 -6.24 -29.51 -11.61
C GLN A 553 -5.39 -29.34 -12.88
N VAL A 554 -4.09 -29.65 -12.86
CA VAL A 554 -3.23 -29.58 -14.08
C VAL A 554 -3.73 -30.51 -15.19
N GLY A 555 -4.44 -31.60 -14.86
CA GLY A 555 -5.08 -32.46 -15.85
C GLY A 555 -6.40 -31.94 -16.44
N LYS A 556 -6.98 -30.83 -15.92
CA LYS A 556 -8.31 -30.32 -16.31
C LYS A 556 -8.31 -28.88 -16.82
N LEU A 557 -7.27 -28.10 -16.52
CA LEU A 557 -7.17 -26.69 -16.88
C LEU A 557 -5.81 -26.45 -17.53
N GLY A 558 -5.80 -26.01 -18.79
CA GLY A 558 -4.57 -25.70 -19.52
C GLY A 558 -3.73 -24.63 -18.82
N VAL A 559 -2.41 -24.67 -19.07
CA VAL A 559 -1.32 -23.89 -18.44
C VAL A 559 -1.68 -22.42 -18.12
N LYS A 560 -2.39 -21.71 -19.01
CA LYS A 560 -2.76 -20.29 -18.80
C LYS A 560 -3.75 -20.02 -17.65
N ALA A 561 -4.54 -21.01 -17.24
CA ALA A 561 -5.45 -20.86 -16.09
C ALA A 561 -4.72 -21.03 -14.75
N ALA A 562 -3.51 -21.61 -14.75
CA ALA A 562 -2.76 -21.92 -13.55
C ALA A 562 -2.12 -20.68 -12.89
N GLU A 563 -1.77 -19.65 -13.67
CA GLU A 563 -1.07 -18.47 -13.18
C GLU A 563 -1.92 -17.61 -12.24
N SER A 564 -3.19 -17.37 -12.57
CA SER A 564 -4.08 -16.53 -11.73
C SER A 564 -4.53 -17.19 -10.41
N ALA A 565 -4.39 -18.52 -10.32
CA ALA A 565 -4.68 -19.29 -9.11
C ALA A 565 -3.45 -19.41 -8.19
N TYR A 566 -2.24 -19.21 -8.72
CA TYR A 566 -0.99 -19.17 -7.97
C TYR A 566 -0.87 -17.86 -7.16
N GLU A 567 -1.18 -16.69 -7.75
CA GLU A 567 -1.25 -15.39 -7.04
C GLU A 567 -2.20 -15.45 -5.82
N LYS A 568 -3.36 -16.10 -5.96
CA LYS A 568 -4.32 -16.29 -4.85
C LYS A 568 -3.88 -17.35 -3.84
N PHE A 569 -2.94 -18.22 -4.20
CA PHE A 569 -2.42 -19.29 -3.36
C PHE A 569 -1.20 -18.85 -2.55
N VAL A 570 -0.27 -18.04 -3.08
CA VAL A 570 0.81 -17.46 -2.27
C VAL A 570 0.21 -16.69 -1.09
N GLN A 571 -0.89 -15.97 -1.32
CA GLN A 571 -1.60 -15.21 -0.28
C GLN A 571 -2.46 -16.07 0.68
N GLY A 572 -2.96 -17.26 0.29
CA GLY A 572 -3.90 -18.06 1.09
C GLY A 572 -3.46 -19.50 1.45
N GLY A 573 -2.44 -20.01 0.80
CA GLY A 573 -1.90 -21.36 0.89
C GLY A 573 -0.95 -21.56 2.06
N TYR A 574 -0.09 -20.57 2.33
CA TYR A 574 0.83 -20.63 3.47
C TYR A 574 0.19 -20.29 4.81
N ALA A 575 -0.94 -19.56 4.84
CA ALA A 575 -1.77 -19.48 6.04
C ALA A 575 -2.30 -20.88 6.44
N LYS A 576 -2.69 -21.69 5.44
CA LYS A 576 -3.10 -23.08 5.66
C LYS A 576 -1.93 -24.03 5.93
N ALA A 577 -0.78 -23.79 5.33
CA ALA A 577 0.46 -24.52 5.65
C ALA A 577 0.92 -24.19 7.08
N GLY A 578 0.84 -22.93 7.50
CA GLY A 578 1.10 -22.48 8.88
C GLY A 578 0.11 -23.05 9.88
N ASP A 579 -1.20 -23.03 9.58
CA ASP A 579 -2.24 -23.71 10.37
C ASP A 579 -2.01 -25.22 10.45
N TRP A 580 -1.46 -25.83 9.38
CA TRP A 580 -1.09 -27.24 9.34
C TRP A 580 0.16 -27.53 10.18
N LEU A 581 1.24 -26.73 10.04
CA LEU A 581 2.46 -26.80 10.86
C LEU A 581 2.12 -26.63 12.35
N ALA A 582 1.22 -25.69 12.68
CA ALA A 582 0.73 -25.46 14.03
C ALA A 582 -0.17 -26.60 14.57
N LYS A 583 -0.90 -27.31 13.71
CA LYS A 583 -1.72 -28.48 14.10
C LYS A 583 -0.90 -29.77 14.22
N GLN A 584 0.15 -29.95 13.41
CA GLN A 584 0.97 -31.17 13.38
C GLN A 584 2.23 -31.11 14.26
N SER A 585 2.68 -29.91 14.65
CA SER A 585 3.71 -29.73 15.69
C SER A 585 3.34 -30.37 17.04
N GLY A 586 2.07 -30.76 17.24
CA GLY A 586 1.63 -31.56 18.37
C GLY A 586 1.75 -33.09 18.22
N HIS A 587 1.93 -33.66 17.02
CA HIS A 587 1.84 -35.11 16.78
C HIS A 587 2.98 -35.75 15.96
N GLU A 588 3.86 -35.00 15.28
CA GLU A 588 4.79 -35.61 14.28
C GLU A 588 6.27 -35.14 14.34
N GLY A 589 6.67 -34.30 15.30
CA GLY A 589 7.98 -33.60 15.32
C GLY A 589 9.22 -34.37 15.83
N ASP A 590 9.15 -35.68 16.10
CA ASP A 590 10.14 -36.36 16.96
C ASP A 590 11.23 -37.20 16.24
N LYS A 591 11.18 -37.35 14.90
CA LYS A 591 12.24 -38.07 14.14
C LYS A 591 12.82 -37.38 12.90
N THR A 592 12.23 -36.31 12.36
CA THR A 592 13.04 -35.35 11.59
C THR A 592 14.17 -34.84 12.47
N THR A 593 13.86 -34.51 13.73
CA THR A 593 14.78 -34.20 14.85
C THR A 593 15.92 -35.20 15.08
N LYS A 594 15.70 -36.52 14.97
CA LYS A 594 16.77 -37.53 15.20
C LYS A 594 17.67 -37.79 14.00
N ALA A 595 17.19 -37.53 12.77
CA ALA A 595 18.04 -37.59 11.57
C ALA A 595 18.77 -36.25 11.31
N PHE A 596 18.19 -35.13 11.75
CA PHE A 596 18.80 -33.79 11.72
C PHE A 596 19.82 -33.58 12.85
N GLY A 597 19.47 -34.03 14.07
CA GLY A 597 20.17 -33.71 15.32
C GLY A 597 21.62 -34.17 15.38
N ASP A 598 22.02 -35.12 14.55
CA ASP A 598 23.40 -35.62 14.54
C ASP A 598 24.32 -34.84 13.57
N ALA A 599 23.83 -33.92 12.71
CA ALA A 599 24.70 -33.32 11.69
C ALA A 599 24.30 -32.03 10.89
N SER A 600 23.24 -31.26 11.20
CA SER A 600 22.58 -30.45 10.15
C SER A 600 23.12 -29.02 9.89
N THR A 601 24.03 -28.90 8.94
CA THR A 601 24.36 -27.63 8.26
C THR A 601 23.21 -27.23 7.30
N ASN A 602 23.14 -25.96 6.84
CA ASN A 602 22.07 -25.48 5.94
C ASN A 602 21.96 -26.30 4.66
N GLU A 603 23.08 -26.82 4.18
CA GLU A 603 23.17 -27.65 2.98
C GLU A 603 22.34 -28.92 3.12
N LYS A 604 22.39 -29.58 4.28
CA LYS A 604 21.59 -30.79 4.53
C LYS A 604 20.10 -30.45 4.67
N ALA A 605 19.79 -29.26 5.19
CA ALA A 605 18.42 -28.79 5.26
C ALA A 605 17.84 -28.53 3.86
N VAL A 606 18.60 -27.97 2.93
CA VAL A 606 18.14 -27.80 1.53
C VAL A 606 17.99 -29.14 0.82
N GLU A 607 18.96 -30.06 0.96
CA GLU A 607 18.84 -31.41 0.39
C GLU A 607 17.56 -32.10 0.89
N GLN A 608 17.29 -32.01 2.19
CA GLN A 608 16.09 -32.56 2.79
C GLN A 608 14.81 -31.86 2.33
N LEU A 609 14.83 -30.54 2.15
CA LEU A 609 13.72 -29.78 1.58
C LEU A 609 13.37 -30.26 0.16
N VAL A 610 14.37 -30.30 -0.73
CA VAL A 610 14.18 -30.75 -2.12
C VAL A 610 13.67 -32.19 -2.14
N ARG A 611 14.21 -33.04 -1.27
CA ARG A 611 13.75 -34.41 -1.10
C ARG A 611 12.27 -34.48 -0.71
N GLN A 612 11.85 -33.70 0.28
CA GLN A 612 10.45 -33.64 0.70
C GLN A 612 9.52 -33.20 -0.44
N MET A 613 9.94 -32.18 -1.21
CA MET A 613 9.19 -31.72 -2.39
C MET A 613 9.06 -32.85 -3.40
N LEU A 614 10.17 -33.44 -3.85
CA LEU A 614 10.17 -34.51 -4.83
C LEU A 614 9.34 -35.74 -4.41
N GLU A 615 9.44 -36.16 -3.15
CA GLU A 615 8.67 -37.29 -2.62
C GLU A 615 7.17 -37.01 -2.67
N SER A 616 6.74 -35.84 -2.21
CA SER A 616 5.32 -35.47 -2.19
C SER A 616 4.77 -35.17 -3.59
N SER A 617 5.53 -34.52 -4.46
CA SER A 617 5.19 -34.30 -5.87
C SER A 617 5.04 -35.61 -6.64
N ALA A 618 5.96 -36.54 -6.44
CA ALA A 618 5.91 -37.85 -7.09
C ALA A 618 4.68 -38.64 -6.66
N VAL A 619 4.29 -38.56 -5.38
CA VAL A 619 3.05 -39.18 -4.90
C VAL A 619 1.83 -38.51 -5.54
N ALA A 620 1.77 -37.18 -5.53
CA ALA A 620 0.64 -36.40 -6.02
C ALA A 620 0.35 -36.62 -7.52
N HIS A 621 1.40 -36.80 -8.32
CA HIS A 621 1.30 -36.97 -9.78
C HIS A 621 1.48 -38.43 -10.24
N GLU A 622 1.44 -39.38 -9.30
CA GLU A 622 1.65 -40.81 -9.55
C GLU A 622 2.95 -41.12 -10.35
N TYR A 623 3.99 -40.31 -10.13
CA TYR A 623 5.29 -40.40 -10.81
C TYR A 623 6.20 -41.47 -10.18
N TYR A 624 5.69 -42.68 -10.09
CA TYR A 624 6.40 -43.84 -9.52
C TYR A 624 6.00 -45.13 -10.23
N ARG A 625 6.82 -46.17 -10.09
CA ARG A 625 6.48 -47.49 -10.64
C ARG A 625 5.43 -48.14 -9.73
N ARG A 626 4.29 -48.58 -10.27
CA ARG A 626 3.23 -49.26 -9.50
C ARG A 626 3.56 -50.70 -9.05
N THR A 627 4.77 -51.16 -9.36
CA THR A 627 5.28 -52.48 -8.94
C THR A 627 5.55 -52.50 -7.44
N ASN A 628 5.26 -53.62 -6.78
CA ASN A 628 5.55 -53.84 -5.35
C ASN A 628 4.83 -52.88 -4.37
N LEU A 629 3.67 -52.33 -4.75
CA LEU A 629 2.82 -51.56 -3.84
C LEU A 629 1.89 -52.43 -2.97
N ARG A 630 1.55 -53.65 -3.43
CA ARG A 630 0.70 -54.56 -2.65
C ARG A 630 1.40 -55.00 -1.36
N GLY A 631 0.67 -54.93 -0.25
CA GLY A 631 1.15 -55.37 1.07
C GLY A 631 1.98 -54.32 1.82
N GLN A 632 2.17 -53.12 1.26
CA GLN A 632 2.82 -52.00 1.95
C GLN A 632 1.81 -51.24 2.81
N ASP A 633 2.22 -50.82 4.01
CA ASP A 633 1.41 -50.09 4.98
C ASP A 633 1.14 -48.62 4.58
N PHE A 634 2.04 -48.03 3.78
CA PHE A 634 1.90 -46.70 3.20
C PHE A 634 1.01 -46.62 1.94
N VAL A 635 0.32 -47.71 1.59
CA VAL A 635 -0.54 -47.81 0.38
C VAL A 635 -2.02 -47.83 0.76
N THR A 636 -2.87 -47.28 -0.10
CA THR A 636 -4.33 -47.20 0.07
C THR A 636 -5.07 -47.47 -1.25
N GLY A 637 -6.32 -47.92 -1.15
CA GLY A 637 -7.24 -48.11 -2.27
C GLY A 637 -6.97 -49.33 -3.16
N ASP A 638 -7.90 -49.56 -4.10
CA ASP A 638 -7.79 -50.52 -5.21
C ASP A 638 -8.22 -49.80 -6.52
N PRO A 639 -7.32 -49.58 -7.49
CA PRO A 639 -5.93 -50.02 -7.54
C PRO A 639 -5.05 -49.35 -6.46
N PRO A 640 -4.00 -50.04 -5.98
CA PRO A 640 -3.14 -49.54 -4.90
C PRO A 640 -2.44 -48.23 -5.29
N ARG A 641 -2.58 -47.21 -4.43
CA ARG A 641 -1.94 -45.90 -4.54
C ARG A 641 -1.18 -45.57 -3.26
N ILE A 642 -0.10 -44.81 -3.37
CA ILE A 642 0.64 -44.35 -2.20
C ILE A 642 -0.23 -43.31 -1.47
N LYS A 643 -0.36 -43.42 -0.13
CA LYS A 643 -1.02 -42.39 0.68
C LYS A 643 -0.29 -41.05 0.48
N PRO A 644 -0.96 -39.90 0.56
CA PRO A 644 -0.23 -38.64 0.62
C PRO A 644 0.76 -38.66 1.80
N PRO A 645 2.03 -38.20 1.65
CA PRO A 645 3.01 -38.29 2.74
C PRO A 645 2.56 -37.64 4.05
N HIS A 646 1.79 -36.54 3.96
CA HIS A 646 1.19 -35.86 5.11
C HIS A 646 0.08 -36.64 5.83
N ALA A 647 -0.33 -37.79 5.30
CA ALA A 647 -1.34 -38.67 5.89
C ALA A 647 -0.72 -40.00 6.39
N MET A 648 0.61 -40.14 6.32
CA MET A 648 1.34 -41.30 6.78
C MET A 648 1.80 -41.10 8.22
N ASN A 649 1.66 -42.12 9.06
CA ASN A 649 2.35 -42.12 10.34
C ASN A 649 3.86 -42.39 10.16
N LEU A 650 4.63 -42.28 11.25
CA LEU A 650 6.08 -42.42 11.24
C LEU A 650 6.61 -43.72 10.62
N GLN A 651 5.96 -44.85 10.92
CA GLN A 651 6.37 -46.15 10.40
C GLN A 651 6.09 -46.24 8.90
N GLU A 652 4.91 -45.80 8.49
CA GLU A 652 4.48 -45.78 7.09
C GLU A 652 5.39 -44.87 6.26
N TYR A 653 5.74 -43.67 6.75
CA TYR A 653 6.63 -42.75 6.04
C TYR A 653 8.06 -43.30 5.93
N GLY A 654 8.57 -43.95 6.98
CA GLY A 654 9.87 -44.64 6.93
C GLY A 654 9.90 -45.78 5.91
N ALA A 655 8.84 -46.58 5.82
CA ALA A 655 8.69 -47.64 4.83
C ALA A 655 8.56 -47.07 3.40
N PHE A 656 7.78 -46.00 3.23
CA PHE A 656 7.61 -45.28 1.97
C PHE A 656 8.93 -44.71 1.44
N THR A 657 9.68 -44.00 2.28
CA THR A 657 10.96 -43.39 1.87
C THR A 657 12.00 -44.42 1.46
N ASN A 658 12.07 -45.56 2.16
CA ASN A 658 12.93 -46.68 1.76
C ASN A 658 12.47 -47.32 0.44
N TRP A 659 11.16 -47.43 0.22
CA TRP A 659 10.62 -47.93 -1.04
C TRP A 659 10.93 -46.99 -2.21
N MET A 660 10.79 -45.67 -2.02
CA MET A 660 11.08 -44.65 -3.05
C MET A 660 12.52 -44.70 -3.56
N LYS A 661 13.50 -44.98 -2.68
CA LYS A 661 14.91 -45.14 -3.07
C LYS A 661 15.13 -46.22 -4.15
N VAL A 662 14.30 -47.26 -4.16
CA VAL A 662 14.44 -48.42 -5.06
C VAL A 662 13.48 -48.33 -6.25
N TYR A 663 12.29 -47.78 -6.06
CA TYR A 663 11.18 -47.90 -7.02
C TYR A 663 10.66 -46.57 -7.58
N SER A 664 11.19 -45.43 -7.15
CA SER A 664 10.81 -44.13 -7.72
C SER A 664 11.50 -43.87 -9.06
N ARG A 665 10.93 -42.94 -9.84
CA ARG A 665 11.55 -42.38 -11.04
C ARG A 665 12.21 -41.03 -10.77
N VAL A 666 12.20 -40.60 -9.50
CA VAL A 666 12.81 -39.37 -9.02
C VAL A 666 14.34 -39.56 -9.02
N PRO A 667 15.14 -38.54 -9.34
CA PRO A 667 16.60 -38.61 -9.23
C PRO A 667 17.03 -39.09 -7.84
N ALA A 668 17.91 -40.09 -7.80
CA ALA A 668 18.42 -40.67 -6.55
C ALA A 668 19.55 -39.83 -5.92
N ASP A 669 20.16 -38.93 -6.70
CA ASP A 669 21.23 -38.04 -6.26
C ASP A 669 20.70 -36.61 -6.18
N LEU A 670 20.63 -36.10 -4.95
CA LEU A 670 20.21 -34.74 -4.61
C LEU A 670 21.40 -33.86 -4.19
N GLY A 671 22.63 -34.38 -4.30
CA GLY A 671 23.86 -33.67 -3.94
C GLY A 671 24.06 -32.37 -4.74
N GLN A 672 23.49 -32.31 -5.95
CA GLN A 672 23.49 -31.11 -6.79
C GLN A 672 22.80 -29.91 -6.11
N ALA A 673 21.66 -30.11 -5.43
CA ALA A 673 20.95 -29.01 -4.75
C ALA A 673 21.84 -28.33 -3.69
N LYS A 674 22.59 -29.13 -2.93
CA LYS A 674 23.57 -28.63 -1.96
C LYS A 674 24.68 -27.82 -2.63
N GLU A 675 25.24 -28.30 -3.73
CA GLU A 675 26.29 -27.59 -4.49
C GLU A 675 25.78 -26.26 -5.06
N HIS A 676 24.51 -26.23 -5.49
CA HIS A 676 23.86 -25.04 -6.03
C HIS A 676 23.59 -23.96 -4.97
N VAL A 677 23.19 -24.34 -3.76
CA VAL A 677 23.08 -23.40 -2.61
C VAL A 677 24.44 -22.76 -2.30
N PHE A 678 25.51 -23.57 -2.27
CA PHE A 678 26.87 -23.05 -2.06
C PHE A 678 27.29 -22.11 -3.21
N THR A 679 26.90 -22.44 -4.44
CA THR A 679 27.12 -21.56 -5.60
C THR A 679 26.43 -20.22 -5.41
N GLY A 680 25.15 -20.20 -5.03
CA GLY A 680 24.42 -18.95 -4.75
C GLY A 680 25.02 -18.13 -3.61
N ALA A 681 25.38 -18.77 -2.49
CA ALA A 681 26.05 -18.08 -1.37
C ALA A 681 27.38 -17.43 -1.79
N ARG A 682 28.16 -18.13 -2.61
CA ARG A 682 29.41 -17.60 -3.17
C ARG A 682 29.15 -16.47 -4.17
N ASP A 683 28.17 -16.62 -5.04
CA ASP A 683 27.82 -15.63 -6.06
C ASP A 683 27.31 -14.34 -5.42
N LEU A 684 26.53 -14.44 -4.34
CA LEU A 684 26.16 -13.29 -3.51
C LEU A 684 27.41 -12.56 -2.99
N THR A 685 28.36 -13.29 -2.40
CA THR A 685 29.59 -12.70 -1.87
C THR A 685 30.40 -12.03 -2.99
N ASN A 686 30.47 -12.66 -4.17
CA ASN A 686 31.14 -12.10 -5.35
C ASN A 686 30.46 -10.81 -5.82
N ASN A 687 29.13 -10.76 -5.85
CA ASN A 687 28.38 -9.57 -6.26
C ASN A 687 28.59 -8.41 -5.28
N LEU A 688 28.60 -8.68 -3.98
CA LEU A 688 28.86 -7.68 -2.94
C LEU A 688 30.31 -7.15 -2.96
N THR A 689 31.29 -7.99 -3.33
CA THR A 689 32.71 -7.59 -3.41
C THR A 689 33.07 -6.88 -4.72
N ALA A 690 32.57 -7.33 -5.87
CA ALA A 690 32.83 -6.73 -7.18
C ALA A 690 32.28 -5.29 -7.29
N GLY A 691 31.28 -4.92 -6.49
CA GLY A 691 30.74 -3.57 -6.42
C GLY A 691 31.67 -2.51 -5.82
N GLY A 692 32.77 -2.92 -5.17
CA GLY A 692 33.81 -2.06 -4.58
C GLY A 692 34.92 -1.65 -5.54
N GLU A 693 35.04 -2.30 -6.70
CA GLU A 693 36.02 -1.96 -7.75
C GLU A 693 35.35 -1.14 -8.87
N SER A 694 34.80 0.04 -8.55
CA SER A 694 34.73 1.07 -9.59
C SER A 694 36.15 1.58 -9.82
N ARG A 695 36.75 1.13 -10.92
CA ARG A 695 38.03 1.63 -11.46
C ARG A 695 38.08 3.16 -11.36
N GLY A 696 39.04 3.65 -10.58
CA GLY A 696 39.48 5.05 -10.61
C GLY A 696 40.19 5.40 -11.90
#